data_AF-A0A5C2HH96-F1
#
_entry.id   AF-A0A5C2HH96-F1
#
_cell.length_a   1.000
_cell.length_b   1.000
_cell.length_c   1.000
_cell.angle_alpha   90.00
_cell.angle_beta   90.00
_cell.angle_gamma   90.00
#
_symmetry.space_group_name_H-M   'P 1'
#
loop_
_entity.id
_entity.type
_entity.pdbx_description
1 polymer ?
#
loop_
_entity_poly.entity_id
_entity_poly.type
_entity_poly.pdbx_seq_one_letter_code
_entity_poly.pdbx_strand_id
1 'polypeptide(L)'
;MRRLQHALLPLLPALWVGITLACDLPQGVAFTPDQLNRTAITAQLEKLEELHLPQQLQQAEQQVATCRQQSQQQLSTTITQYDTLFTEWREFNRLHEGLATTRRQQEEYRQATLKQQQDLPEQLEQIELRGLYLTLLQHNLSPLKVKVDAMKRLAESLLAATAIPELNGIFIHSITEITTTQMGNKSQQSFKDSLTQRMSGQLAIGQRPVPGEKLPNKQFYTLTEVVVTPLKAPLPAQSGIQRPGSAAELVRSVVINLDSADWATHLADFSLDAATTATIDAARSRYIGNIRQQNQNQQQRQQALINTATEALATYQTRLSELTTLEQQQRQALQQLYATWQRPCREKDPLACRPQGNAYLQQQLVLNLQQRRTTLSGELFASESFPVYSQGSFADAIANNAIGSISDFIRSHQQSTAWQQQLTIDNGLLTQFNLQQLTTPYRRLDHFWLMVTEAPGNGYSVRAFSRFRFDDNPDIGWQLRQQLLGNPAILVLPASSEQGDITPFGEQLRQQLQQQLRNSGLANLRPLPTPLKELLMPATAEAFSDPTMQTALQRSGAEVLINGSYQTTPEGSRVVWLAWHIAQQRLLTQLSAAIPTPVESGSATLNSYRTALIRRAESRRTPTQITLNKLSGHYCRGEEAWVDIRLTEPRYLTLLTLGADNSVTRYTPNRLQPSRREPAGALQFPPAAWRSQQKMNLTLYPLPGQLTHEQFLLISSRELLDLSDIPVPEAQVGASGTTLRQLYQRLQPQPDAELSLIAYQVDPHC
;
A
#
# COMPACT_ATOMS: atom_id res chain seq x y z
N MET A 1 22.96 -49.91 -12.09
CA MET A 1 22.90 -49.08 -13.32
C MET A 1 21.69 -48.13 -13.43
N ARG A 2 20.54 -48.38 -12.77
CA ARG A 2 19.36 -47.46 -12.80
C ARG A 2 19.45 -46.17 -11.95
N ARG A 3 20.52 -45.96 -11.17
CA ARG A 3 20.71 -44.74 -10.33
C ARG A 3 21.57 -43.64 -10.97
N LEU A 4 22.15 -43.88 -12.15
CA LEU A 4 22.95 -42.89 -12.89
C LEU A 4 22.14 -42.14 -13.99
N GLN A 5 20.94 -42.61 -14.32
CA GLN A 5 20.07 -41.99 -15.33
C GLN A 5 19.20 -40.83 -14.81
N HIS A 6 19.23 -40.51 -13.51
CA HIS A 6 18.47 -39.36 -12.94
C HIS A 6 19.35 -38.18 -12.51
N ALA A 7 20.68 -38.31 -12.63
CA ALA A 7 21.63 -37.24 -12.33
C ALA A 7 22.03 -36.41 -13.56
N LEU A 8 21.71 -36.84 -14.78
CA LEU A 8 22.17 -36.20 -16.02
C LEU A 8 21.06 -35.53 -16.86
N LEU A 9 19.78 -35.66 -16.48
CA LEU A 9 18.68 -35.06 -17.24
C LEU A 9 18.38 -33.55 -17.00
N PRO A 10 18.78 -32.87 -15.91
CA PRO A 10 18.50 -31.43 -15.77
C PRO A 10 19.48 -30.52 -16.53
N LEU A 11 20.40 -31.07 -17.33
CA LEU A 11 21.35 -30.31 -18.16
C LEU A 11 20.90 -30.14 -19.63
N LEU A 12 19.72 -30.63 -20.01
CA LEU A 12 19.25 -30.60 -21.40
C LEU A 12 18.75 -29.25 -21.97
N PRO A 13 18.61 -28.12 -21.23
CA PRO A 13 18.53 -26.81 -21.88
C PRO A 13 19.90 -26.28 -22.35
N ALA A 14 21.03 -26.89 -21.91
CA ALA A 14 22.38 -26.46 -22.30
C ALA A 14 22.83 -26.98 -23.68
N LEU A 15 21.98 -27.74 -24.39
CA LEU A 15 22.25 -28.19 -25.75
C LEU A 15 21.69 -27.26 -26.84
N TRP A 16 21.08 -26.14 -26.46
CA TRP A 16 21.11 -24.95 -27.32
C TRP A 16 22.49 -24.29 -27.15
N VAL A 17 23.54 -25.01 -27.57
CA VAL A 17 24.73 -24.34 -28.07
C VAL A 17 24.21 -23.57 -29.27
N GLY A 18 23.83 -22.32 -29.03
CA GLY A 18 23.47 -21.39 -30.08
C GLY A 18 24.58 -21.49 -31.10
N ILE A 19 24.24 -21.96 -32.29
CA ILE A 19 25.11 -21.81 -33.45
C ILE A 19 25.20 -20.30 -33.59
N THR A 20 26.23 -19.73 -32.96
CA THR A 20 26.63 -18.36 -33.22
C THR A 20 27.00 -18.38 -34.67
N LEU A 21 26.08 -17.92 -35.52
CA LEU A 21 26.36 -17.59 -36.90
C LEU A 21 27.38 -16.46 -36.84
N ALA A 22 28.65 -16.83 -36.74
CA ALA A 22 29.74 -15.90 -36.91
C ALA A 22 29.70 -15.50 -38.37
N CYS A 23 28.97 -14.43 -38.65
CA CYS A 23 28.99 -13.82 -39.96
C CYS A 23 30.40 -13.28 -40.17
N ASP A 24 31.11 -13.90 -41.11
CA ASP A 24 32.45 -13.50 -41.52
C ASP A 24 32.43 -13.15 -43.00
N LEU A 25 33.26 -12.18 -43.39
CA LEU A 25 33.38 -11.67 -44.76
C LEU A 25 34.75 -12.08 -45.32
N PRO A 26 34.87 -13.28 -45.92
CA PRO A 26 36.16 -13.78 -46.39
C PRO A 26 36.71 -13.02 -47.61
N GLN A 27 35.90 -12.21 -48.28
CA GLN A 27 36.24 -11.57 -49.56
C GLN A 27 36.77 -10.13 -49.45
N GLY A 28 37.10 -9.64 -48.25
CA GLY A 28 37.61 -8.27 -48.06
C GLY A 28 38.91 -8.22 -47.26
N VAL A 29 39.61 -7.08 -47.31
CA VAL A 29 40.79 -6.85 -46.47
C VAL A 29 40.32 -6.60 -45.05
N ALA A 30 40.57 -7.55 -44.16
CA ALA A 30 40.16 -7.48 -42.76
C ALA A 30 41.13 -6.64 -41.92
N PHE A 31 40.56 -5.87 -41.00
CA PHE A 31 41.26 -5.02 -40.07
C PHE A 31 40.69 -5.13 -38.66
N THR A 32 41.57 -5.00 -37.67
CA THR A 32 41.22 -4.86 -36.26
C THR A 32 41.10 -3.38 -35.86
N PRO A 33 40.49 -3.04 -34.70
CA PRO A 33 40.23 -1.65 -34.33
C PRO A 33 41.49 -0.80 -34.11
N ASP A 34 42.58 -1.41 -33.66
CA ASP A 34 43.91 -0.80 -33.52
C ASP A 34 44.59 -0.51 -34.86
N GLN A 35 44.16 -1.19 -35.93
CA GLN A 35 44.59 -0.94 -37.30
C GLN A 35 43.79 0.17 -37.99
N LEU A 36 42.86 0.83 -37.29
CA LEU A 36 42.16 2.02 -37.80
C LEU A 36 43.08 3.26 -37.77
N ASN A 37 44.17 3.19 -38.52
CA ASN A 37 45.12 4.27 -38.73
C ASN A 37 45.68 4.18 -40.16
N ARG A 38 46.15 5.31 -40.69
CA ARG A 38 46.58 5.41 -42.09
C ARG A 38 47.67 4.41 -42.43
N THR A 39 48.70 4.33 -41.59
CA THR A 39 49.88 3.49 -41.84
C THR A 39 49.51 2.02 -41.96
N ALA A 40 48.68 1.50 -41.05
CA ALA A 40 48.24 0.10 -41.08
C ALA A 40 47.36 -0.19 -42.30
N ILE A 41 46.42 0.71 -42.63
CA ILE A 41 45.54 0.55 -43.79
C ILE A 41 46.34 0.57 -45.09
N THR A 42 47.23 1.55 -45.27
CA THR A 42 48.10 1.65 -46.45
C THR A 42 48.94 0.38 -46.62
N ALA A 43 49.62 -0.08 -45.57
CA ALA A 43 50.47 -1.27 -45.62
C ALA A 43 49.72 -2.57 -45.95
N GLN A 44 48.44 -2.67 -45.59
CA GLN A 44 47.60 -3.82 -45.91
C GLN A 44 47.07 -3.75 -47.35
N LEU A 45 46.70 -2.55 -47.81
CA LEU A 45 46.21 -2.31 -49.17
C LEU A 45 47.32 -2.42 -50.23
N GLU A 46 48.57 -2.12 -49.88
CA GLU A 46 49.73 -2.34 -50.77
C GLU A 46 49.98 -3.82 -51.08
N LYS A 47 49.47 -4.73 -50.23
CA LYS A 47 49.52 -6.19 -50.48
C LYS A 47 48.40 -6.68 -51.39
N LEU A 48 47.48 -5.80 -51.80
CA LEU A 48 46.38 -6.15 -52.68
C LEU A 48 46.90 -6.25 -54.12
N GLU A 49 47.11 -7.48 -54.60
CA GLU A 49 47.61 -7.72 -55.97
C GLU A 49 46.56 -7.36 -57.04
N GLU A 50 45.28 -7.57 -56.75
CA GLU A 50 44.15 -7.30 -57.65
C GLU A 50 43.01 -6.58 -56.92
N LEU A 51 42.32 -5.67 -57.63
CA LEU A 51 41.09 -5.03 -57.13
C LEU A 51 39.96 -6.05 -57.04
N HIS A 52 39.00 -5.80 -56.16
CA HIS A 52 37.83 -6.67 -56.03
C HIS A 52 36.91 -6.50 -57.25
N LEU A 53 36.39 -7.62 -57.73
CA LEU A 53 35.41 -7.61 -58.81
C LEU A 53 34.05 -7.11 -58.29
N PRO A 54 33.24 -6.41 -59.12
CA PRO A 54 31.89 -6.00 -58.75
C PRO A 54 31.01 -7.16 -58.24
N GLN A 55 31.22 -8.37 -58.78
CA GLN A 55 30.53 -9.58 -58.35
C GLN A 55 30.89 -9.98 -56.91
N GLN A 56 32.14 -9.80 -56.49
CA GLN A 56 32.57 -10.07 -55.11
C GLN A 56 31.93 -9.07 -54.13
N LEU A 57 31.85 -7.78 -54.51
CA LEU A 57 31.16 -6.77 -53.72
C LEU A 57 29.66 -7.12 -53.57
N GLN A 58 29.00 -7.53 -54.65
CA GLN A 58 27.61 -7.94 -54.62
C GLN A 58 27.39 -9.20 -53.75
N GLN A 59 28.31 -10.18 -53.80
CA GLN A 59 28.28 -11.36 -52.93
C GLN A 59 28.43 -10.96 -51.45
N ALA A 60 29.37 -10.08 -51.12
CA ALA A 60 29.55 -9.56 -49.76
C ALA A 60 28.30 -8.83 -49.25
N GLU A 61 27.66 -7.99 -50.08
CA GLU A 61 26.40 -7.31 -49.74
C GLU A 61 25.26 -8.30 -49.48
N GLN A 62 25.11 -9.33 -50.32
CA GLN A 62 24.12 -10.39 -50.12
C GLN A 62 24.39 -11.18 -48.83
N GLN A 63 25.66 -11.46 -48.53
CA GLN A 63 26.06 -12.14 -47.31
C GLN A 63 25.74 -11.30 -46.07
N VAL A 64 26.01 -9.98 -46.10
CA VAL A 64 25.65 -9.05 -45.02
C VAL A 64 24.13 -8.94 -44.86
N ALA A 65 23.38 -8.84 -45.95
CA ALA A 65 21.92 -8.80 -45.91
C ALA A 65 21.35 -10.09 -45.27
N THR A 66 21.84 -11.25 -45.69
CA THR A 66 21.46 -12.56 -45.13
C THR A 66 21.79 -12.65 -43.64
N CYS A 67 22.99 -12.23 -43.25
CA CYS A 67 23.42 -12.18 -41.86
C CYS A 67 22.51 -11.29 -41.00
N ARG A 68 22.18 -10.08 -41.48
CA ARG A 68 21.29 -9.17 -40.77
C ARG A 68 19.90 -9.74 -40.62
N GLN A 69 19.35 -10.36 -41.67
CA GLN A 69 18.05 -11.01 -41.61
C GLN A 69 18.02 -12.15 -40.58
N GLN A 70 19.05 -13.01 -40.56
CA GLN A 70 19.17 -14.08 -39.56
C GLN A 70 19.31 -13.53 -38.15
N SER A 71 20.14 -12.51 -37.96
CA SER A 71 20.33 -11.83 -36.67
C SER A 71 19.03 -11.20 -36.17
N GLN A 72 18.25 -10.56 -37.05
CA GLN A 72 16.94 -9.99 -36.73
C GLN A 72 15.92 -11.06 -36.33
N GLN A 73 15.88 -12.21 -37.01
CA GLN A 73 15.01 -13.33 -36.65
C GLN A 73 15.36 -13.90 -35.27
N GLN A 74 16.65 -14.13 -35.01
CA GLN A 74 17.14 -14.58 -33.71
C GLN A 74 16.85 -13.54 -32.60
N LEU A 75 17.05 -12.25 -32.90
CA LEU A 75 16.76 -11.15 -31.99
C LEU A 75 15.27 -11.10 -31.64
N SER A 76 14.38 -11.20 -32.62
CA SER A 76 12.93 -11.24 -32.42
C SER A 76 12.51 -12.40 -31.51
N THR A 77 13.08 -13.58 -31.75
CA THR A 77 12.85 -14.77 -30.92
C THR A 77 13.31 -14.55 -29.49
N THR A 78 14.52 -14.00 -29.32
CA THR A 78 15.11 -13.73 -28.01
C THR A 78 14.31 -12.67 -27.23
N ILE A 79 13.86 -11.60 -27.89
CA ILE A 79 12.97 -10.58 -27.31
C ILE A 79 11.66 -11.21 -26.84
N THR A 80 11.02 -12.03 -27.67
CA THR A 80 9.75 -12.70 -27.31
C THR A 80 9.93 -13.62 -26.09
N GLN A 81 11.04 -14.34 -26.02
CA GLN A 81 11.39 -15.17 -24.86
C GLN A 81 11.62 -14.33 -23.61
N TYR A 82 12.33 -13.19 -23.72
CA TYR A 82 12.54 -12.26 -22.61
C TYR A 82 11.20 -11.73 -22.07
N ASP A 83 10.32 -11.23 -22.95
CA ASP A 83 9.03 -10.66 -22.57
C ASP A 83 8.13 -11.69 -21.88
N THR A 84 8.20 -12.94 -22.34
CA THR A 84 7.50 -14.08 -21.72
C THR A 84 8.05 -14.36 -20.32
N LEU A 85 9.37 -14.53 -20.17
CA LEU A 85 10.04 -14.76 -18.88
C LEU A 85 9.79 -13.61 -17.90
N PHE A 86 9.79 -12.38 -18.39
CA PHE A 86 9.54 -11.20 -17.58
C PHE A 86 8.09 -11.15 -17.09
N THR A 87 7.13 -11.49 -17.95
CA THR A 87 5.72 -11.61 -17.55
C THR A 87 5.52 -12.71 -16.52
N GLU A 88 6.15 -13.87 -16.71
CA GLU A 88 6.15 -14.96 -15.71
C GLU A 88 6.77 -14.50 -14.38
N TRP A 89 7.87 -13.74 -14.41
CA TRP A 89 8.50 -13.21 -13.20
C TRP A 89 7.61 -12.22 -12.44
N ARG A 90 6.90 -11.34 -13.14
CA ARG A 90 5.92 -10.44 -12.51
C ARG A 90 4.77 -11.23 -11.88
N GLU A 91 4.20 -12.17 -12.62
CA GLU A 91 3.09 -12.99 -12.14
C GLU A 91 3.49 -13.84 -10.94
N PHE A 92 4.67 -14.44 -10.97
CA PHE A 92 5.25 -15.18 -9.85
C PHE A 92 5.35 -14.32 -8.58
N ASN A 93 5.90 -13.11 -8.67
CA ASN A 93 6.02 -12.22 -7.52
C ASN A 93 4.65 -11.74 -7.03
N ARG A 94 3.73 -11.41 -7.95
CA ARG A 94 2.35 -11.03 -7.63
C ARG A 94 1.62 -12.12 -6.84
N LEU A 95 1.74 -13.38 -7.28
CA LEU A 95 1.13 -14.53 -6.59
C LEU A 95 1.74 -14.76 -5.20
N HIS A 96 3.06 -14.62 -5.05
CA HIS A 96 3.72 -14.75 -3.75
C HIS A 96 3.31 -13.65 -2.76
N GLU A 97 3.23 -12.39 -3.22
CA GLU A 97 2.78 -11.27 -2.39
C GLU A 97 1.29 -11.37 -2.04
N GLY A 98 0.48 -11.79 -3.01
CA GLY A 98 -0.94 -12.11 -2.81
C GLY A 98 -1.12 -13.18 -1.73
N LEU A 99 -0.36 -14.27 -1.80
CA LEU A 99 -0.41 -15.38 -0.84
C LEU A 99 -0.02 -14.94 0.58
N ALA A 100 1.03 -14.13 0.72
CA ALA A 100 1.43 -13.56 2.00
C ALA A 100 0.35 -12.63 2.59
N THR A 101 -0.26 -11.80 1.75
CA THR A 101 -1.34 -10.89 2.14
C THR A 101 -2.60 -11.64 2.58
N THR A 102 -3.02 -12.66 1.80
CA THR A 102 -4.17 -13.53 2.12
C THR A 102 -3.99 -14.18 3.49
N ARG A 103 -2.81 -14.72 3.80
CA ARG A 103 -2.53 -15.34 5.10
C ARG A 103 -2.58 -14.35 6.26
N ARG A 104 -2.07 -13.13 6.08
CA ARG A 104 -2.15 -12.09 7.10
C ARG A 104 -3.61 -11.74 7.40
N GLN A 105 -4.44 -11.57 6.35
CA GLN A 105 -5.87 -11.31 6.52
C GLN A 105 -6.60 -12.46 7.22
N GLN A 106 -6.28 -13.72 6.88
CA GLN A 106 -6.82 -14.87 7.61
C GLN A 106 -6.50 -14.80 9.10
N GLU A 107 -5.28 -14.43 9.48
CA GLU A 107 -4.88 -14.31 10.88
C GLU A 107 -5.62 -13.16 11.58
N GLU A 108 -5.74 -12.00 10.92
CA GLU A 108 -6.52 -10.86 11.43
C GLU A 108 -7.97 -11.26 11.73
N TYR A 109 -8.63 -11.99 10.81
CA TYR A 109 -10.00 -12.47 11.03
C TYR A 109 -10.11 -13.55 12.10
N ARG A 110 -9.09 -14.41 12.28
CA ARG A 110 -9.03 -15.37 13.40
C ARG A 110 -8.92 -14.65 14.74
N GLN A 111 -8.06 -13.64 14.83
CA GLN A 111 -7.93 -12.83 16.04
C GLN A 111 -9.21 -12.04 16.32
N ALA A 112 -9.86 -11.47 15.30
CA ALA A 112 -11.15 -10.80 15.44
C ALA A 112 -12.26 -11.76 15.92
N THR A 113 -12.24 -13.01 15.45
CA THR A 113 -13.15 -14.07 15.92
C THR A 113 -12.93 -14.37 17.40
N LEU A 114 -11.68 -14.57 17.82
CA LEU A 114 -11.33 -14.82 19.23
C LEU A 114 -11.72 -13.63 20.13
N LYS A 115 -11.44 -12.41 19.67
CA LYS A 115 -11.80 -11.19 20.40
C LYS A 115 -13.32 -11.07 20.55
N GLN A 116 -14.09 -11.26 19.49
CA GLN A 116 -15.57 -11.20 19.58
C GLN A 116 -16.13 -12.26 20.54
N GLN A 117 -15.50 -13.45 20.60
CA GLN A 117 -15.86 -14.51 21.54
C GLN A 117 -15.49 -14.18 23.00
N GLN A 118 -14.50 -13.31 23.22
CA GLN A 118 -14.10 -12.82 24.55
C GLN A 118 -14.94 -11.62 24.99
N ASP A 119 -15.18 -10.66 24.09
CA ASP A 119 -15.90 -9.41 24.36
C ASP A 119 -17.39 -9.65 24.65
N LEU A 120 -18.03 -10.63 23.99
CA LEU A 120 -19.47 -10.87 24.19
C LEU A 120 -19.81 -11.25 25.64
N PRO A 121 -19.15 -12.24 26.28
CA PRO A 121 -19.34 -12.49 27.71
C PRO A 121 -19.22 -11.23 28.57
N GLU A 122 -18.18 -10.41 28.38
CA GLU A 122 -17.97 -9.16 29.13
C GLU A 122 -19.11 -8.15 28.94
N GLN A 123 -19.64 -8.05 27.72
CA GLN A 123 -20.80 -7.21 27.40
C GLN A 123 -22.09 -7.75 28.04
N LEU A 124 -22.23 -9.07 28.13
CA LEU A 124 -23.37 -9.72 28.78
C LEU A 124 -23.32 -9.58 30.32
N GLU A 125 -22.14 -9.41 30.94
CA GLU A 125 -22.02 -9.13 32.39
C GLU A 125 -22.71 -7.81 32.78
N GLN A 126 -22.88 -6.90 31.83
CA GLN A 126 -23.50 -5.60 32.03
C GLN A 126 -25.04 -5.64 31.98
N ILE A 127 -25.64 -6.80 31.70
CA ILE A 127 -27.10 -6.97 31.65
C ILE A 127 -27.62 -7.17 33.08
N GLU A 128 -28.45 -6.24 33.55
CA GLU A 128 -29.04 -6.31 34.89
C GLU A 128 -30.51 -6.69 34.81
N LEU A 129 -30.90 -7.81 35.43
CA LEU A 129 -32.32 -8.15 35.61
C LEU A 129 -32.77 -7.77 37.01
N ARG A 130 -34.01 -7.30 37.11
CA ARG A 130 -34.59 -6.74 38.34
C ARG A 130 -35.83 -7.52 38.75
N GLY A 131 -36.05 -7.68 40.05
CA GLY A 131 -37.26 -8.28 40.59
C GLY A 131 -37.69 -7.60 41.86
N LEU A 132 -38.99 -7.59 42.14
CA LEU A 132 -39.54 -7.06 43.37
C LEU A 132 -40.01 -8.20 44.25
N TYR A 133 -39.40 -8.32 45.42
CA TYR A 133 -39.66 -9.42 46.32
C TYR A 133 -40.07 -8.93 47.70
N LEU A 134 -41.04 -9.62 48.28
CA LEU A 134 -41.46 -9.43 49.66
C LEU A 134 -40.94 -10.61 50.48
N THR A 135 -40.20 -10.32 51.54
CA THR A 135 -39.83 -11.33 52.54
C THR A 135 -40.65 -11.12 53.80
N LEU A 136 -41.42 -12.12 54.19
CA LEU A 136 -42.23 -12.15 55.41
C LEU A 136 -41.59 -13.09 56.43
N LEU A 137 -41.42 -12.63 57.66
CA LEU A 137 -40.96 -13.41 58.80
C LEU A 137 -42.03 -13.39 59.89
N GLN A 138 -42.51 -14.57 60.29
CA GLN A 138 -43.53 -14.76 61.31
C GLN A 138 -43.00 -15.65 62.44
N HIS A 139 -43.33 -15.27 63.69
CA HIS A 139 -43.24 -16.06 64.94
C HIS A 139 -42.03 -15.82 65.88
N ASN A 140 -42.34 -15.79 67.20
CA ASN A 140 -41.45 -15.73 68.38
C ASN A 140 -40.25 -14.75 68.37
N LEU A 141 -40.33 -13.68 67.58
CA LEU A 141 -39.46 -12.51 67.71
C LEU A 141 -39.70 -11.86 69.09
N SER A 142 -38.98 -12.32 70.11
CA SER A 142 -39.06 -11.75 71.45
C SER A 142 -38.70 -10.25 71.33
N PRO A 143 -39.56 -9.32 71.79
CA PRO A 143 -39.40 -7.88 71.54
C PRO A 143 -38.10 -7.29 72.11
N LEU A 144 -37.37 -8.05 72.93
CA LEU A 144 -36.17 -7.65 73.65
C LEU A 144 -34.85 -8.30 73.18
N LYS A 145 -34.84 -9.24 72.20
CA LYS A 145 -33.60 -10.00 71.87
C LYS A 145 -33.10 -9.96 70.42
N VAL A 146 -33.94 -9.65 69.43
CA VAL A 146 -33.49 -9.69 68.01
C VAL A 146 -33.37 -8.28 67.46
N LYS A 147 -32.14 -7.85 67.17
CA LYS A 147 -31.86 -6.56 66.50
C LYS A 147 -32.45 -6.58 65.09
N VAL A 148 -33.04 -5.46 64.65
CA VAL A 148 -33.59 -5.29 63.29
C VAL A 148 -32.57 -5.69 62.21
N ASP A 149 -31.29 -5.42 62.43
CA ASP A 149 -30.21 -5.80 61.50
C ASP A 149 -30.04 -7.32 61.35
N ALA A 150 -30.32 -8.10 62.39
CA ALA A 150 -30.27 -9.56 62.31
C ALA A 150 -31.46 -10.11 61.50
N MET A 151 -32.65 -9.49 61.62
CA MET A 151 -33.81 -9.82 60.80
C MET A 151 -33.61 -9.44 59.33
N LYS A 152 -32.97 -8.29 59.07
CA LYS A 152 -32.56 -7.90 57.71
C LYS A 152 -31.62 -8.92 57.10
N ARG A 153 -30.51 -9.27 57.75
CA ARG A 153 -29.57 -10.30 57.25
C ARG A 153 -30.22 -11.65 56.98
N LEU A 154 -31.16 -12.07 57.85
CA LEU A 154 -31.92 -13.31 57.63
C LEU A 154 -32.82 -13.20 56.39
N ALA A 155 -33.58 -12.10 56.26
CA ALA A 155 -34.42 -11.84 55.10
C ALA A 155 -33.60 -11.77 53.80
N GLU A 156 -32.43 -11.13 53.82
CA GLU A 156 -31.49 -11.04 52.70
C GLU A 156 -31.01 -12.43 52.24
N SER A 157 -30.68 -13.32 53.19
CA SER A 157 -30.22 -14.68 52.87
C SER A 157 -31.33 -15.56 52.27
N LEU A 158 -32.57 -15.41 52.75
CA LEU A 158 -33.73 -16.15 52.24
C LEU A 158 -34.14 -15.62 50.87
N LEU A 159 -34.13 -14.30 50.69
CA LEU A 159 -34.39 -13.62 49.44
C LEU A 159 -33.45 -14.09 48.34
N ALA A 160 -32.16 -14.20 48.65
CA ALA A 160 -31.15 -14.66 47.70
C ALA A 160 -31.42 -16.07 47.17
N ALA A 161 -31.90 -16.98 48.03
CA ALA A 161 -32.17 -18.37 47.66
C ALA A 161 -33.34 -18.51 46.66
N THR A 162 -34.31 -17.59 46.66
CA THR A 162 -35.47 -17.60 45.77
C THR A 162 -35.27 -16.72 44.53
N ALA A 163 -34.74 -15.51 44.69
CA ALA A 163 -34.65 -14.54 43.60
C ALA A 163 -33.58 -14.90 42.54
N ILE A 164 -32.48 -15.54 42.96
CA ILE A 164 -31.40 -15.96 42.04
C ILE A 164 -31.94 -16.99 41.02
N PRO A 165 -32.55 -18.12 41.40
CA PRO A 165 -33.07 -19.10 40.43
C PRO A 165 -34.12 -18.54 39.47
N GLU A 166 -35.05 -17.70 39.95
CA GLU A 166 -36.15 -17.16 39.14
C GLU A 166 -35.64 -16.18 38.07
N LEU A 167 -34.84 -15.19 38.47
CA LEU A 167 -34.29 -14.20 37.54
C LEU A 167 -33.25 -14.83 36.59
N ASN A 168 -32.52 -15.85 37.05
CA ASN A 168 -31.66 -16.65 36.17
C ASN A 168 -32.45 -17.45 35.14
N GLY A 169 -33.61 -17.99 35.54
CA GLY A 169 -34.51 -18.69 34.62
C GLY A 169 -34.93 -17.81 33.45
N ILE A 170 -35.24 -16.54 33.70
CA ILE A 170 -35.57 -15.54 32.67
C ILE A 170 -34.37 -15.30 31.74
N PHE A 171 -33.18 -15.10 32.30
CA PHE A 171 -31.96 -14.88 31.52
C PHE A 171 -31.60 -16.08 30.65
N ILE A 172 -31.54 -17.29 31.22
CA ILE A 172 -31.19 -18.53 30.51
C ILE A 172 -32.23 -18.84 29.44
N HIS A 173 -33.52 -18.66 29.73
CA HIS A 173 -34.59 -18.90 28.77
C HIS A 173 -34.45 -17.98 27.55
N SER A 174 -34.23 -16.68 27.77
CA SER A 174 -34.03 -15.71 26.69
C SER A 174 -32.87 -16.12 25.78
N ILE A 175 -31.72 -16.52 26.33
CA ILE A 175 -30.56 -16.90 25.49
C ILE A 175 -30.81 -18.22 24.77
N THR A 176 -31.46 -19.17 25.42
CA THR A 176 -31.78 -20.47 24.81
C THR A 176 -32.72 -20.28 23.62
N GLU A 177 -33.75 -19.44 23.76
CA GLU A 177 -34.68 -19.11 22.68
C GLU A 177 -33.96 -18.44 21.52
N ILE A 178 -33.12 -17.43 21.81
CA ILE A 178 -32.33 -16.69 20.82
C ILE A 178 -31.38 -17.60 20.05
N THR A 179 -30.62 -18.42 20.78
CA THR A 179 -29.61 -19.30 20.18
C THR A 179 -30.23 -20.47 19.42
N THR A 180 -31.41 -20.95 19.81
CA THR A 180 -32.06 -22.11 19.17
C THR A 180 -32.82 -21.71 17.91
N THR A 181 -33.31 -20.47 17.81
CA THR A 181 -34.00 -19.98 16.61
C THR A 181 -33.05 -19.50 15.51
N GLN A 182 -31.79 -19.14 15.82
CA GLN A 182 -30.91 -18.46 14.87
C GLN A 182 -29.58 -19.16 14.54
N MET A 183 -29.10 -20.11 15.36
CA MET A 183 -27.78 -20.74 15.15
C MET A 183 -27.90 -22.21 14.74
N GLY A 184 -28.02 -22.48 13.44
CA GLY A 184 -28.15 -23.83 12.87
C GLY A 184 -26.85 -24.53 12.46
N ASN A 185 -25.69 -23.85 12.48
CA ASN A 185 -24.44 -24.40 11.95
C ASN A 185 -23.52 -24.99 13.03
N LYS A 186 -22.82 -26.09 12.72
CA LYS A 186 -21.91 -26.81 13.64
C LYS A 186 -20.81 -25.93 14.28
N SER A 187 -20.33 -24.89 13.60
CA SER A 187 -19.36 -23.94 14.16
C SER A 187 -19.97 -23.05 15.25
N GLN A 188 -21.25 -22.69 15.11
CA GLN A 188 -22.01 -21.89 16.07
C GLN A 188 -22.46 -22.71 17.28
N GLN A 189 -22.53 -24.04 17.15
CA GLN A 189 -22.83 -24.94 18.27
C GLN A 189 -21.77 -24.86 19.37
N SER A 190 -20.48 -24.85 19.02
CA SER A 190 -19.39 -24.69 20.00
C SER A 190 -19.43 -23.35 20.74
N PHE A 191 -19.90 -22.30 20.05
CA PHE A 191 -20.09 -20.97 20.62
C PHE A 191 -21.31 -20.92 21.56
N LYS A 192 -22.41 -21.55 21.15
CA LYS A 192 -23.59 -21.79 22.00
C LYS A 192 -23.20 -22.53 23.27
N ASP A 193 -22.45 -23.63 23.15
CA ASP A 193 -22.02 -24.44 24.28
C ASP A 193 -21.11 -23.64 25.24
N SER A 194 -20.19 -22.82 24.71
CA SER A 194 -19.33 -21.93 25.50
C SER A 194 -20.11 -20.85 26.25
N LEU A 195 -21.10 -20.22 25.60
CA LEU A 195 -21.99 -19.26 26.24
C LEU A 195 -22.82 -19.92 27.34
N THR A 196 -23.47 -21.05 27.04
CA THR A 196 -24.27 -21.81 28.02
C THR A 196 -23.44 -22.26 29.23
N GLN A 197 -22.21 -22.72 29.02
CA GLN A 197 -21.34 -23.16 30.12
C GLN A 197 -20.91 -21.98 31.03
N ARG A 198 -20.54 -20.83 30.46
CA ARG A 198 -20.07 -19.66 31.25
C ARG A 198 -21.19 -18.98 32.03
N MET A 199 -22.42 -19.02 31.54
CA MET A 199 -23.58 -18.36 32.16
C MET A 199 -24.19 -19.11 33.35
N SER A 200 -23.67 -20.30 33.67
CA SER A 200 -24.03 -21.05 34.87
C SER A 200 -23.36 -20.53 36.17
N GLY A 201 -22.63 -19.40 36.10
CA GLY A 201 -21.89 -18.80 37.23
C GLY A 201 -22.76 -18.07 38.28
N GLN A 202 -22.15 -17.60 39.37
CA GLN A 202 -22.88 -16.92 40.46
C GLN A 202 -23.43 -15.56 40.02
N LEU A 203 -24.58 -15.20 40.60
CA LEU A 203 -25.25 -13.92 40.41
C LEU A 203 -24.96 -13.00 41.61
N ALA A 204 -24.60 -11.74 41.35
CA ALA A 204 -24.49 -10.75 42.41
C ALA A 204 -25.87 -10.11 42.64
N ILE A 205 -26.30 -10.07 43.91
CA ILE A 205 -27.53 -9.39 44.30
C ILE A 205 -27.20 -7.96 44.73
N GLY A 206 -27.64 -6.98 43.93
CA GLY A 206 -27.81 -5.60 44.39
C GLY A 206 -29.15 -5.47 45.09
N GLN A 207 -29.18 -4.96 46.32
CA GLN A 207 -30.43 -4.72 47.04
C GLN A 207 -30.70 -3.23 47.16
N ARG A 208 -31.92 -2.81 46.83
CA ARG A 208 -32.43 -1.51 47.23
C ARG A 208 -33.56 -1.73 48.23
N PRO A 209 -33.33 -1.46 49.53
CA PRO A 209 -34.38 -1.62 50.52
C PRO A 209 -35.48 -0.59 50.27
N VAL A 210 -36.72 -1.06 50.15
CA VAL A 210 -37.91 -0.23 50.32
C VAL A 210 -38.26 -0.29 51.82
N PRO A 211 -38.70 0.80 52.47
CA PRO A 211 -38.89 0.84 53.92
C PRO A 211 -39.72 -0.35 54.42
N GLY A 212 -39.19 -1.09 55.39
CA GLY A 212 -39.88 -2.19 56.06
C GLY A 212 -40.45 -1.71 57.39
N GLU A 213 -41.64 -2.18 57.74
CA GLU A 213 -42.32 -1.83 58.99
C GLU A 213 -42.43 -3.04 59.92
N LYS A 214 -42.35 -2.78 61.23
CA LYS A 214 -42.62 -3.78 62.25
C LYS A 214 -44.12 -3.79 62.52
N LEU A 215 -44.77 -4.92 62.28
CA LEU A 215 -46.22 -5.05 62.46
C LEU A 215 -46.57 -5.38 63.92
N PRO A 216 -47.80 -5.04 64.39
CA PRO A 216 -48.26 -5.28 65.76
C PRO A 216 -48.21 -6.75 66.21
N ASN A 217 -48.21 -7.71 65.28
CA ASN A 217 -48.35 -9.14 65.54
C ASN A 217 -47.04 -9.95 65.57
N LYS A 218 -45.91 -9.33 65.97
CA LYS A 218 -44.57 -9.96 65.92
C LYS A 218 -44.19 -10.47 64.51
N GLN A 219 -44.66 -9.77 63.49
CA GLN A 219 -44.33 -10.02 62.09
C GLN A 219 -43.39 -8.92 61.60
N PHE A 220 -42.45 -9.30 60.74
CA PHE A 220 -41.55 -8.39 60.05
C PHE A 220 -41.69 -8.64 58.56
N TYR A 221 -41.86 -7.57 57.79
CA TYR A 221 -41.77 -7.66 56.34
C TYR A 221 -40.71 -6.69 55.80
N THR A 222 -40.07 -7.10 54.72
CA THR A 222 -39.24 -6.21 53.92
C THR A 222 -39.58 -6.37 52.46
N LEU A 223 -39.69 -5.24 51.79
CA LEU A 223 -39.84 -5.15 50.36
C LEU A 223 -38.49 -4.79 49.77
N THR A 224 -37.98 -5.63 48.88
CA THR A 224 -36.63 -5.49 48.32
C THR A 224 -36.69 -5.55 46.81
N GLU A 225 -36.14 -4.52 46.16
CA GLU A 225 -35.77 -4.61 44.75
C GLU A 225 -34.44 -5.36 44.67
N VAL A 226 -34.46 -6.51 43.99
CA VAL A 226 -33.31 -7.36 43.74
C VAL A 226 -32.82 -7.08 42.33
N VAL A 227 -31.54 -6.73 42.20
CA VAL A 227 -30.84 -6.62 40.92
C VAL A 227 -29.89 -7.81 40.80
N VAL A 228 -29.96 -8.52 39.69
CA VAL A 228 -29.16 -9.71 39.38
C VAL A 228 -28.33 -9.40 38.14
N THR A 229 -27.01 -9.45 38.30
CA THR A 229 -26.07 -9.49 37.17
C THR A 229 -25.64 -10.94 36.93
N PRO A 230 -25.84 -11.46 35.71
CA PRO A 230 -25.24 -12.71 35.31
C PRO A 230 -23.73 -12.52 35.24
N LEU A 231 -22.98 -13.48 35.78
CA LEU A 231 -21.51 -13.65 35.65
C LEU A 231 -20.66 -13.10 36.81
N LYS A 232 -20.47 -13.94 37.84
CA LYS A 232 -19.20 -14.02 38.58
C LYS A 232 -18.85 -15.48 38.88
N ALA A 233 -17.92 -16.04 38.09
CA ALA A 233 -17.21 -17.32 38.32
C ALA A 233 -18.05 -18.60 38.54
N PRO A 234 -17.51 -19.80 38.26
CA PRO A 234 -18.16 -21.06 38.62
C PRO A 234 -18.34 -21.18 40.15
N LEU A 235 -19.48 -21.74 40.57
CA LEU A 235 -19.76 -22.06 41.97
C LEU A 235 -18.59 -22.86 42.58
N PRO A 236 -17.98 -22.43 43.70
CA PRO A 236 -17.31 -23.40 44.55
C PRO A 236 -18.36 -24.45 44.90
N ALA A 237 -18.01 -25.73 44.69
CA ALA A 237 -18.87 -26.87 45.02
C ALA A 237 -19.53 -26.58 46.38
N GLN A 238 -20.87 -26.58 46.42
CA GLN A 238 -21.67 -26.16 47.57
C GLN A 238 -21.20 -26.87 48.84
N SER A 239 -20.21 -26.26 49.49
CA SER A 239 -19.65 -26.70 50.75
C SER A 239 -20.61 -26.12 51.76
N GLY A 240 -21.65 -26.89 52.05
CA GLY A 240 -22.72 -26.63 53.00
C GLY A 240 -22.87 -25.17 53.40
N ILE A 241 -23.83 -24.46 52.79
CA ILE A 241 -24.47 -23.35 53.50
C ILE A 241 -25.00 -23.97 54.80
N GLN A 242 -24.21 -23.87 55.87
CA GLN A 242 -24.65 -24.22 57.20
C GLN A 242 -25.88 -23.35 57.44
N ARG A 243 -27.06 -23.98 57.44
CA ARG A 243 -28.28 -23.36 57.92
C ARG A 243 -27.94 -22.66 59.23
N PRO A 244 -28.17 -21.34 59.36
CA PRO A 244 -27.85 -20.63 60.59
C PRO A 244 -28.53 -21.37 61.76
N GLY A 245 -27.71 -21.88 62.68
CA GLY A 245 -28.13 -22.83 63.69
C GLY A 245 -29.30 -22.33 64.54
N SER A 246 -30.25 -23.22 64.84
CA SER A 246 -31.31 -23.13 65.87
C SER A 246 -32.30 -21.95 65.85
N ALA A 247 -32.03 -20.83 65.16
CA ALA A 247 -32.95 -19.69 65.08
C ALA A 247 -33.90 -19.77 63.87
N ALA A 248 -33.50 -20.45 62.79
CA ALA A 248 -34.30 -20.63 61.58
C ALA A 248 -35.45 -21.66 61.74
N GLU A 249 -35.37 -22.57 62.73
CA GLU A 249 -36.43 -23.56 63.01
C GLU A 249 -37.66 -22.98 63.72
N LEU A 250 -37.59 -21.73 64.21
CA LEU A 250 -38.65 -21.09 64.99
C LEU A 250 -39.36 -19.94 64.26
N VAL A 251 -38.97 -19.64 63.01
CA VAL A 251 -39.51 -18.54 62.21
C VAL A 251 -40.13 -19.09 60.94
N ARG A 252 -41.46 -18.95 60.79
CA ARG A 252 -42.13 -19.20 59.51
C ARG A 252 -41.76 -18.07 58.56
N SER A 253 -41.01 -18.35 57.51
CA SER A 253 -40.60 -17.37 56.51
C SER A 253 -41.18 -17.69 55.13
N VAL A 254 -41.56 -16.66 54.37
CA VAL A 254 -41.84 -16.79 52.93
C VAL A 254 -41.19 -15.64 52.17
N VAL A 255 -40.71 -15.95 50.98
CA VAL A 255 -40.28 -14.96 49.98
C VAL A 255 -41.28 -15.03 48.84
N ILE A 256 -41.92 -13.92 48.53
CA ILE A 256 -42.96 -13.80 47.51
C ILE A 256 -42.43 -12.91 46.40
N ASN A 257 -42.41 -13.40 45.17
CA ASN A 257 -42.21 -12.58 43.98
C ASN A 257 -43.48 -11.78 43.72
N LEU A 258 -43.43 -10.45 43.86
CA LEU A 258 -44.64 -9.63 43.72
C LEU A 258 -45.09 -9.48 42.26
N ASP A 259 -44.28 -9.90 41.29
CA ASP A 259 -44.65 -9.95 39.88
C ASP A 259 -45.46 -11.20 39.50
N SER A 260 -45.49 -12.21 40.38
CA SER A 260 -46.24 -13.44 40.16
C SER A 260 -47.75 -13.18 40.17
N ALA A 261 -48.52 -14.03 39.50
CA ALA A 261 -49.98 -13.91 39.47
C ALA A 261 -50.65 -14.28 40.81
N ASP A 262 -49.96 -15.06 41.65
CA ASP A 262 -50.44 -15.65 42.89
C ASP A 262 -49.97 -14.91 44.16
N TRP A 263 -49.26 -13.79 44.02
CA TRP A 263 -48.70 -13.03 45.15
C TRP A 263 -49.73 -12.72 46.24
N ALA A 264 -50.96 -12.34 45.86
CA ALA A 264 -52.05 -12.00 46.79
C ALA A 264 -52.54 -13.21 47.59
N THR A 265 -52.56 -14.39 46.98
CA THR A 265 -52.88 -15.66 47.64
C THR A 265 -51.84 -15.98 48.71
N HIS A 266 -50.55 -15.81 48.40
CA HIS A 266 -49.47 -16.01 49.37
C HIS A 266 -49.53 -15.04 50.55
N LEU A 267 -50.04 -13.81 50.37
CA LEU A 267 -50.26 -12.87 51.48
C LEU A 267 -51.42 -13.29 52.39
N ALA A 268 -52.50 -13.80 51.80
CA ALA A 268 -53.66 -14.28 52.55
C ALA A 268 -53.27 -15.45 53.49
N ASP A 269 -52.40 -16.34 53.03
CA ASP A 269 -51.88 -17.49 53.79
C ASP A 269 -51.02 -17.11 55.01
N PHE A 270 -50.58 -15.85 55.08
CA PHE A 270 -49.80 -15.27 56.18
C PHE A 270 -50.61 -14.37 57.12
N SER A 271 -51.92 -14.24 56.89
CA SER A 271 -52.86 -13.50 57.74
C SER A 271 -52.43 -12.04 58.00
N LEU A 272 -51.92 -11.35 56.97
CA LEU A 272 -51.64 -9.92 57.05
C LEU A 272 -52.94 -9.12 57.13
N ASP A 273 -52.93 -8.00 57.85
CA ASP A 273 -54.09 -7.12 57.91
C ASP A 273 -54.33 -6.39 56.57
N ALA A 274 -55.55 -5.89 56.38
CA ALA A 274 -55.96 -5.25 55.13
C ALA A 274 -55.15 -3.97 54.84
N ALA A 275 -54.72 -3.24 55.87
CA ALA A 275 -53.95 -2.00 55.73
C ALA A 275 -52.52 -2.26 55.22
N THR A 276 -51.87 -3.29 55.76
CA THR A 276 -50.54 -3.76 55.33
C THR A 276 -50.62 -4.30 53.91
N THR A 277 -51.65 -5.10 53.61
CA THR A 277 -51.88 -5.64 52.27
C THR A 277 -52.06 -4.52 51.24
N ALA A 278 -52.85 -3.48 51.57
CA ALA A 278 -53.01 -2.30 50.71
C ALA A 278 -51.70 -1.52 50.53
N THR A 279 -50.86 -1.44 51.57
CA THR A 279 -49.54 -0.79 51.49
C THR A 279 -48.59 -1.56 50.57
N ILE A 280 -48.57 -2.90 50.67
CA ILE A 280 -47.78 -3.77 49.78
C ILE A 280 -48.29 -3.66 48.35
N ASP A 281 -49.60 -3.64 48.12
CA ASP A 281 -50.19 -3.49 46.77
C ASP A 281 -49.91 -2.12 46.15
N ALA A 282 -49.95 -1.05 46.94
CA ALA A 282 -49.58 0.29 46.49
C ALA A 282 -48.09 0.36 46.10
N ALA A 283 -47.21 -0.24 46.89
CA ALA A 283 -45.78 -0.33 46.57
C ALA A 283 -45.54 -1.21 45.32
N ARG A 284 -46.20 -2.36 45.23
CA ARG A 284 -46.19 -3.25 44.06
C ARG A 284 -46.58 -2.49 42.79
N SER A 285 -47.72 -1.82 42.81
CA SER A 285 -48.23 -1.03 41.68
C SER A 285 -47.28 0.09 41.27
N ARG A 286 -46.56 0.69 42.23
CA ARG A 286 -45.58 1.74 41.96
C ARG A 286 -44.29 1.24 41.30
N TYR A 287 -43.81 0.05 41.69
CA TYR A 287 -42.48 -0.43 41.27
C TYR A 287 -42.51 -1.45 40.12
N ILE A 288 -43.52 -2.32 40.05
CA ILE A 288 -43.53 -3.42 39.08
C ILE A 288 -43.58 -2.95 37.63
N GLY A 289 -44.36 -1.91 37.32
CA GLY A 289 -44.42 -1.36 35.96
C GLY A 289 -43.03 -0.95 35.45
N ASN A 290 -42.27 -0.25 36.30
CA ASN A 290 -40.91 0.19 35.98
C ASN A 290 -39.94 -1.00 35.87
N ILE A 291 -40.02 -1.97 36.79
CA ILE A 291 -39.15 -3.16 36.77
C ILE A 291 -39.39 -4.01 35.51
N ARG A 292 -40.66 -4.23 35.12
CA ARG A 292 -41.00 -4.93 33.87
C ARG A 292 -40.43 -4.22 32.66
N GLN A 293 -40.60 -2.89 32.58
CA GLN A 293 -40.07 -2.10 31.48
C GLN A 293 -38.52 -2.15 31.44
N GLN A 294 -37.86 -2.07 32.59
CA GLN A 294 -36.40 -2.17 32.68
C GLN A 294 -35.92 -3.56 32.23
N ASN A 295 -36.55 -4.64 32.68
CA ASN A 295 -36.22 -6.00 32.26
C ASN A 295 -36.44 -6.20 30.75
N GLN A 296 -37.53 -5.67 30.19
CA GLN A 296 -37.78 -5.70 28.75
C GLN A 296 -36.69 -4.97 27.97
N ASN A 297 -36.28 -3.78 28.42
CA ASN A 297 -35.19 -3.03 27.79
C ASN A 297 -33.85 -3.80 27.86
N GLN A 298 -33.60 -4.48 28.98
CA GLN A 298 -32.38 -5.28 29.17
C GLN A 298 -32.39 -6.55 28.31
N GLN A 299 -33.53 -7.22 28.17
CA GLN A 299 -33.72 -8.34 27.23
C GLN A 299 -33.52 -7.89 25.78
N GLN A 300 -34.07 -6.73 25.39
CA GLN A 300 -33.84 -6.18 24.06
C GLN A 300 -32.36 -5.84 23.81
N ARG A 301 -31.67 -5.27 24.82
CA ARG A 301 -30.23 -5.00 24.74
C ARG A 301 -29.43 -6.29 24.61
N GLN A 302 -29.75 -7.29 25.41
CA GLN A 302 -29.15 -8.62 25.36
C GLN A 302 -29.34 -9.28 23.98
N GLN A 303 -30.56 -9.23 23.44
CA GLN A 303 -30.85 -9.69 22.09
C GLN A 303 -29.99 -8.97 21.05
N ALA A 304 -29.90 -7.64 21.13
CA ALA A 304 -29.11 -6.86 20.20
C ALA A 304 -27.62 -7.25 20.26
N LEU A 305 -27.05 -7.41 21.46
CA LEU A 305 -25.66 -7.83 21.64
C LEU A 305 -25.40 -9.22 21.03
N ILE A 306 -26.29 -10.19 21.28
CA ILE A 306 -26.16 -11.53 20.72
C ILE A 306 -26.30 -11.52 19.20
N ASN A 307 -27.25 -10.76 18.65
CA ASN A 307 -27.46 -10.64 17.21
C ASN A 307 -26.24 -10.03 16.53
N THR A 308 -25.76 -8.89 17.04
CA THR A 308 -24.57 -8.22 16.50
C THR A 308 -23.34 -9.12 16.55
N ALA A 309 -23.12 -9.83 17.66
CA ALA A 309 -22.01 -10.78 17.77
C ALA A 309 -22.15 -11.96 16.79
N THR A 310 -23.36 -12.49 16.62
CA THR A 310 -23.64 -13.60 15.70
C THR A 310 -23.44 -13.19 14.24
N GLU A 311 -23.91 -12.01 13.84
CA GLU A 311 -23.71 -11.43 12.52
C GLU A 311 -22.23 -11.16 12.22
N ALA A 312 -21.49 -10.62 13.19
CA ALA A 312 -20.05 -10.39 13.07
C ALA A 312 -19.30 -11.73 12.89
N LEU A 313 -19.60 -12.73 13.73
CA LEU A 313 -18.99 -14.06 13.64
C LEU A 313 -19.32 -14.75 12.30
N ALA A 314 -20.57 -14.65 11.82
CA ALA A 314 -20.95 -15.19 10.52
C ALA A 314 -20.18 -14.50 9.39
N THR A 315 -20.04 -13.18 9.45
CA THR A 315 -19.25 -12.40 8.49
C THR A 315 -17.78 -12.83 8.49
N TYR A 316 -17.16 -12.96 9.66
CA TYR A 316 -15.77 -13.42 9.78
C TYR A 316 -15.58 -14.83 9.24
N GLN A 317 -16.51 -15.75 9.50
CA GLN A 317 -16.46 -17.12 8.96
C GLN A 317 -16.58 -17.13 7.43
N THR A 318 -17.49 -16.36 6.85
CA THR A 318 -17.61 -16.22 5.39
C THR A 318 -16.32 -15.69 4.79
N ARG A 319 -15.75 -14.61 5.35
CA ARG A 319 -14.47 -14.06 4.89
C ARG A 319 -13.31 -15.04 5.02
N LEU A 320 -13.22 -15.79 6.12
CA LEU A 320 -12.21 -16.84 6.29
C LEU A 320 -12.34 -17.93 5.22
N SER A 321 -13.56 -18.33 4.85
CA SER A 321 -13.79 -19.34 3.80
C SER A 321 -13.39 -18.84 2.40
N GLU A 322 -13.72 -17.58 2.08
CA GLU A 322 -13.33 -16.91 0.83
C GLU A 322 -11.79 -16.83 0.74
N LEU A 323 -11.14 -16.36 1.80
CA LEU A 323 -9.68 -16.25 1.86
C LEU A 323 -8.99 -17.61 1.79
N THR A 324 -9.57 -18.66 2.35
CA THR A 324 -9.05 -20.04 2.24
C THR A 324 -9.11 -20.54 0.80
N THR A 325 -10.20 -20.25 0.10
CA THR A 325 -10.37 -20.60 -1.32
C THR A 325 -9.37 -19.84 -2.19
N LEU A 326 -9.22 -18.53 -1.95
CA LEU A 326 -8.24 -17.70 -2.65
C LEU A 326 -6.80 -18.18 -2.42
N GLU A 327 -6.46 -18.53 -1.18
CA GLU A 327 -5.16 -19.12 -0.84
C GLU A 327 -4.91 -20.39 -1.65
N GLN A 328 -5.89 -21.29 -1.74
CA GLN A 328 -5.77 -22.54 -2.48
C GLN A 328 -5.57 -22.29 -3.99
N GLN A 329 -6.32 -21.35 -4.58
CA GLN A 329 -6.15 -20.95 -5.98
C GLN A 329 -4.74 -20.38 -6.24
N GLN A 330 -4.25 -19.48 -5.38
CA GLN A 330 -2.92 -18.91 -5.49
C GLN A 330 -1.82 -19.98 -5.37
N ARG A 331 -1.97 -20.94 -4.45
CA ARG A 331 -1.05 -22.08 -4.30
C ARG A 331 -1.04 -22.96 -5.56
N GLN A 332 -2.20 -23.25 -6.14
CA GLN A 332 -2.29 -24.04 -7.37
C GLN A 332 -1.64 -23.31 -8.56
N ALA A 333 -1.86 -22.01 -8.70
CA ALA A 333 -1.21 -21.21 -9.74
C ALA A 333 0.33 -21.21 -9.59
N LEU A 334 0.84 -21.06 -8.37
CA LEU A 334 2.29 -21.17 -8.12
C LEU A 334 2.82 -22.58 -8.44
N GLN A 335 2.10 -23.64 -8.08
CA GLN A 335 2.49 -25.01 -8.42
C GLN A 335 2.52 -25.25 -9.93
N GLN A 336 1.58 -24.68 -10.68
CA GLN A 336 1.57 -24.74 -12.14
C GLN A 336 2.80 -24.03 -12.73
N LEU A 337 3.16 -22.83 -12.24
CA LEU A 337 4.38 -22.14 -12.68
C LEU A 337 5.64 -22.98 -12.41
N TYR A 338 5.78 -23.53 -11.21
CA TYR A 338 6.90 -24.42 -10.88
C TYR A 338 6.96 -25.69 -11.75
N ALA A 339 5.80 -26.23 -12.14
CA ALA A 339 5.70 -27.37 -13.04
C ALA A 339 6.14 -27.01 -14.47
N THR A 340 5.73 -25.84 -14.98
CA THR A 340 6.17 -25.31 -16.29
C THR A 340 7.69 -25.15 -16.34
N TRP A 341 8.31 -24.71 -15.24
CA TRP A 341 9.76 -24.60 -15.13
C TRP A 341 10.49 -25.93 -14.91
N GLN A 342 9.75 -27.04 -14.81
CA GLN A 342 10.26 -28.37 -14.45
C GLN A 342 11.08 -28.35 -13.13
N ARG A 343 10.73 -27.43 -12.22
CA ARG A 343 11.35 -27.26 -10.91
C ARG A 343 10.28 -27.29 -9.82
N PRO A 344 9.74 -28.48 -9.49
CA PRO A 344 8.71 -28.59 -8.47
C PRO A 344 9.23 -28.05 -7.13
N CYS A 345 8.46 -27.17 -6.51
CA CYS A 345 8.70 -26.74 -5.14
C CYS A 345 8.62 -27.96 -4.23
N ARG A 346 9.75 -28.33 -3.61
CA ARG A 346 9.84 -29.50 -2.71
C ARG A 346 9.24 -29.24 -1.33
N GLU A 347 9.04 -27.96 -1.00
CA GLU A 347 8.43 -27.55 0.25
C GLU A 347 6.90 -27.67 0.19
N LYS A 348 6.28 -28.03 1.32
CA LYS A 348 4.82 -28.04 1.44
C LYS A 348 4.23 -26.63 1.34
N ASP A 349 5.01 -25.61 1.69
CA ASP A 349 4.64 -24.21 1.58
C ASP A 349 5.31 -23.57 0.36
N PRO A 350 4.55 -23.19 -0.68
CA PRO A 350 5.09 -22.51 -1.84
C PRO A 350 5.91 -21.26 -1.50
N LEU A 351 5.56 -20.52 -0.43
CA LEU A 351 6.29 -19.32 -0.01
C LEU A 351 7.76 -19.58 0.30
N ALA A 352 8.08 -20.76 0.83
CA ALA A 352 9.46 -21.14 1.13
C ALA A 352 10.32 -21.33 -0.14
N CYS A 353 9.68 -21.61 -1.28
CA CYS A 353 10.36 -21.77 -2.56
C CYS A 353 10.62 -20.46 -3.30
N ARG A 354 10.12 -19.31 -2.80
CA ARG A 354 10.27 -17.99 -3.46
C ARG A 354 11.72 -17.67 -3.86
N PRO A 355 12.74 -17.85 -3.00
CA PRO A 355 14.12 -17.56 -3.37
C PRO A 355 14.63 -18.41 -4.54
N GLN A 356 14.23 -19.68 -4.61
CA GLN A 356 14.62 -20.61 -5.67
C GLN A 356 13.96 -20.25 -7.00
N GLY A 357 12.66 -19.94 -6.99
CA GLY A 357 11.93 -19.49 -8.18
C GLY A 357 12.47 -18.16 -8.72
N ASN A 358 12.72 -17.18 -7.84
CA ASN A 358 13.32 -15.91 -8.24
C ASN A 358 14.73 -16.10 -8.81
N ALA A 359 15.60 -16.88 -8.16
CA ALA A 359 16.94 -17.14 -8.67
C ALA A 359 16.92 -17.80 -10.06
N TYR A 360 15.99 -18.75 -10.28
CA TYR A 360 15.81 -19.39 -11.58
C TYR A 360 15.40 -18.38 -12.66
N LEU A 361 14.33 -17.61 -12.43
CA LEU A 361 13.83 -16.64 -13.40
C LEU A 361 14.86 -15.55 -13.69
N GLN A 362 15.55 -15.05 -12.67
CA GLN A 362 16.64 -14.09 -12.83
C GLN A 362 17.77 -14.67 -13.68
N GLN A 363 18.18 -15.91 -13.42
CA GLN A 363 19.21 -16.58 -14.23
C GLN A 363 18.77 -16.70 -15.70
N GLN A 364 17.52 -17.10 -15.97
CA GLN A 364 17.00 -17.20 -17.34
C GLN A 364 16.96 -15.84 -18.05
N LEU A 365 16.52 -14.79 -17.35
CA LEU A 365 16.54 -13.42 -17.87
C LEU A 365 17.97 -12.96 -18.22
N VAL A 366 18.96 -13.23 -17.35
CA VAL A 366 20.37 -12.92 -17.63
C VAL A 366 20.88 -13.68 -18.85
N LEU A 367 20.62 -14.98 -18.94
CA LEU A 367 21.05 -15.80 -20.08
C LEU A 367 20.43 -15.28 -21.39
N ASN A 368 19.15 -14.92 -21.36
CA ASN A 368 18.47 -14.37 -22.52
C ASN A 368 19.04 -12.99 -22.93
N LEU A 369 19.36 -12.12 -21.96
CA LEU A 369 20.04 -10.85 -22.22
C LEU A 369 21.45 -11.06 -22.79
N GLN A 370 22.20 -12.05 -22.32
CA GLN A 370 23.51 -12.42 -22.85
C GLN A 370 23.41 -12.95 -24.28
N GLN A 371 22.40 -13.78 -24.57
CA GLN A 371 22.12 -14.27 -25.92
C GLN A 371 21.77 -13.11 -26.86
N ARG A 372 20.93 -12.17 -26.41
CA ARG A 372 20.62 -10.93 -27.14
C ARG A 372 21.87 -10.12 -27.46
N ARG A 373 22.75 -9.90 -26.48
CA ARG A 373 24.04 -9.21 -26.67
C ARG A 373 24.93 -9.94 -27.69
N THR A 374 24.96 -11.26 -27.63
CA THR A 374 25.76 -12.11 -28.53
C THR A 374 25.25 -12.02 -29.96
N THR A 375 23.93 -12.16 -30.19
CA THR A 375 23.31 -12.01 -31.52
C THR A 375 23.59 -10.62 -32.10
N LEU A 376 23.38 -9.56 -31.32
CA LEU A 376 23.63 -8.19 -31.78
C LEU A 376 25.13 -7.90 -32.01
N SER A 377 26.05 -8.64 -31.36
CA SER A 377 27.50 -8.54 -31.62
C SER A 377 27.93 -9.28 -32.89
N GLY A 378 27.11 -10.21 -33.37
CA GLY A 378 27.34 -10.93 -34.62
C GLY A 378 26.91 -10.15 -35.88
N GLU A 379 26.17 -9.05 -35.72
CA GLU A 379 25.63 -8.27 -36.84
C GLU A 379 26.76 -7.59 -37.65
N LEU A 380 26.70 -7.76 -38.97
CA LEU A 380 27.50 -7.01 -39.93
C LEU A 380 26.73 -5.81 -40.47
N PHE A 381 27.44 -4.71 -40.64
CA PHE A 381 26.92 -3.47 -41.22
C PHE A 381 27.75 -3.10 -42.44
N ALA A 382 27.10 -2.57 -43.47
CA ALA A 382 27.76 -2.06 -44.67
C ALA A 382 27.61 -0.53 -44.71
N SER A 383 28.70 0.19 -44.98
CA SER A 383 28.65 1.60 -45.31
C SER A 383 28.02 1.79 -46.70
N GLU A 384 27.66 3.03 -47.02
CA GLU A 384 27.48 3.41 -48.42
C GLU A 384 28.84 3.33 -49.14
N SER A 385 28.82 3.01 -50.43
CA SER A 385 30.03 3.07 -51.25
C SER A 385 30.44 4.52 -51.44
N PHE A 386 31.72 4.84 -51.23
CA PHE A 386 32.24 6.19 -51.40
C PHE A 386 33.34 6.22 -52.48
N PRO A 387 33.34 7.24 -53.36
CA PRO A 387 34.36 7.37 -54.40
C PRO A 387 35.68 7.87 -53.80
N VAL A 388 36.79 7.34 -54.31
CA VAL A 388 38.14 7.76 -54.00
C VAL A 388 38.84 8.13 -55.31
N TYR A 389 39.22 9.40 -55.44
CA TYR A 389 39.96 9.89 -56.60
C TYR A 389 41.46 9.67 -56.40
N SER A 390 42.17 9.32 -57.49
CA SER A 390 43.60 9.00 -57.48
C SER A 390 44.47 10.26 -57.27
N GLN A 391 44.63 10.69 -56.03
CA GLN A 391 45.63 11.68 -55.63
C GLN A 391 46.77 10.96 -54.88
N GLY A 392 47.84 10.58 -55.60
CA GLY A 392 48.99 9.87 -55.04
C GLY A 392 48.94 8.36 -55.24
N SER A 393 49.55 7.58 -54.33
CA SER A 393 49.49 6.11 -54.41
C SER A 393 48.08 5.62 -54.08
N PHE A 394 47.64 4.59 -54.79
CA PHE A 394 46.33 3.93 -54.63
C PHE A 394 45.99 3.64 -53.16
N ALA A 395 46.93 3.01 -52.45
CA ALA A 395 46.74 2.60 -51.06
C ALA A 395 46.58 3.82 -50.12
N ASP A 396 47.35 4.88 -50.32
CA ASP A 396 47.30 6.06 -49.46
C ASP A 396 46.04 6.90 -49.69
N ALA A 397 45.60 7.02 -50.94
CA ALA A 397 44.35 7.71 -51.27
C ALA A 397 43.13 7.02 -50.63
N ILE A 398 43.11 5.69 -50.65
CA ILE A 398 42.05 4.90 -50.01
C ILE A 398 42.15 4.99 -48.49
N ALA A 399 43.33 4.84 -47.91
CA ALA A 399 43.53 4.91 -46.47
C ALA A 399 43.05 6.25 -45.88
N ASN A 400 43.37 7.37 -46.53
CA ASN A 400 42.95 8.70 -46.09
C ASN A 400 41.42 8.86 -46.04
N ASN A 401 40.71 8.37 -47.07
CA ASN A 401 39.26 8.48 -47.14
C ASN A 401 38.55 7.45 -46.25
N ALA A 402 39.08 6.23 -46.15
CA ALA A 402 38.50 5.15 -45.37
C ALA A 402 38.44 5.47 -43.88
N ILE A 403 39.45 6.14 -43.31
CA ILE A 403 39.47 6.49 -41.88
C ILE A 403 38.29 7.41 -41.52
N GLY A 404 38.03 8.43 -42.33
CA GLY A 404 36.91 9.35 -42.12
C GLY A 404 35.57 8.62 -42.20
N SER A 405 35.35 7.90 -43.30
CA SER A 405 34.12 7.13 -43.53
C SER A 405 33.86 6.08 -42.45
N ILE A 406 34.88 5.31 -42.04
CA ILE A 406 34.75 4.32 -40.97
C ILE A 406 34.49 4.99 -39.63
N SER A 407 35.14 6.12 -39.33
CA SER A 407 34.92 6.85 -38.08
C SER A 407 33.49 7.39 -37.97
N ASP A 408 32.95 7.93 -39.06
CA ASP A 408 31.56 8.39 -39.11
C ASP A 408 30.57 7.22 -39.04
N PHE A 409 30.94 6.08 -39.65
CA PHE A 409 30.16 4.85 -39.57
C PHE A 409 30.11 4.28 -38.14
N ILE A 410 31.25 4.24 -37.45
CA ILE A 410 31.32 3.85 -36.02
C ILE A 410 30.45 4.80 -35.20
N ARG A 411 30.54 6.11 -35.43
CA ARG A 411 29.77 7.12 -34.67
C ARG A 411 28.26 6.94 -34.84
N SER A 412 27.79 6.64 -36.05
CA SER A 412 26.36 6.41 -36.32
C SER A 412 25.82 5.11 -35.71
N HIS A 413 26.69 4.12 -35.45
CA HIS A 413 26.30 2.81 -34.91
C HIS A 413 26.73 2.56 -33.45
N GLN A 414 27.44 3.50 -32.82
CA GLN A 414 27.93 3.42 -31.44
C GLN A 414 26.79 3.41 -30.39
N GLN A 415 25.67 4.07 -30.68
CA GLN A 415 24.51 4.12 -29.80
C GLN A 415 23.37 3.27 -30.38
N SER A 416 23.07 2.13 -29.75
CA SER A 416 21.88 1.37 -30.09
C SER A 416 20.65 2.04 -29.48
N THR A 417 20.02 2.93 -30.25
CA THR A 417 18.78 3.63 -29.86
C THR A 417 17.63 2.66 -29.55
N ALA A 418 17.54 1.55 -30.27
CA ALA A 418 16.54 0.50 -30.05
C ALA A 418 16.72 -0.23 -28.71
N TRP A 419 17.95 -0.42 -28.23
CA TRP A 419 18.22 -1.06 -26.94
C TRP A 419 17.92 -0.10 -25.77
N GLN A 420 18.20 1.20 -25.94
CA GLN A 420 17.87 2.23 -24.95
C GLN A 420 16.37 2.38 -24.71
N GLN A 421 15.55 2.45 -25.77
CA GLN A 421 14.10 2.65 -25.61
C GLN A 421 13.44 1.51 -24.83
N GLN A 422 13.85 0.26 -25.07
CA GLN A 422 13.23 -0.90 -24.43
C GLN A 422 13.65 -1.04 -22.95
N LEU A 423 14.92 -0.80 -22.62
CA LEU A 423 15.36 -0.78 -21.21
C LEU A 423 14.82 0.38 -20.39
N THR A 424 14.55 1.52 -21.02
CA THR A 424 13.94 2.66 -20.32
C THR A 424 12.50 2.34 -19.90
N ILE A 425 11.78 1.56 -20.72
CA ILE A 425 10.43 1.05 -20.41
C ILE A 425 10.50 -0.03 -19.30
N ASP A 426 11.49 -0.93 -19.38
CA ASP A 426 11.64 -2.04 -18.43
C ASP A 426 12.19 -1.59 -17.04
N ASN A 427 13.05 -0.57 -17.00
CA ASN A 427 13.59 0.04 -15.76
C ASN A 427 12.53 0.81 -14.95
N GLY A 428 11.35 1.08 -15.53
CA GLY A 428 10.20 1.58 -14.77
C GLY A 428 9.54 0.51 -13.88
N LEU A 429 9.84 -0.78 -14.12
CA LEU A 429 9.22 -1.93 -13.43
C LEU A 429 10.24 -2.84 -12.70
N LEU A 430 11.54 -2.76 -13.02
CA LEU A 430 12.62 -3.58 -12.46
C LEU A 430 13.47 -2.81 -11.42
N THR A 431 12.87 -2.41 -10.30
CA THR A 431 13.57 -1.59 -9.28
C THR A 431 14.53 -2.38 -8.37
N GLN A 432 14.54 -3.72 -8.41
CA GLN A 432 15.40 -4.57 -7.56
C GLN A 432 16.45 -5.38 -8.34
N PHE A 433 16.45 -5.31 -9.67
CA PHE A 433 17.52 -5.93 -10.46
C PHE A 433 18.75 -5.02 -10.33
N ASN A 434 19.90 -5.59 -9.97
CA ASN A 434 21.10 -4.84 -9.63
C ASN A 434 21.51 -3.91 -10.80
N LEU A 435 21.18 -2.61 -10.67
CA LEU A 435 21.37 -1.56 -11.70
C LEU A 435 22.80 -1.49 -12.23
N GLN A 436 23.78 -2.02 -11.48
CA GLN A 436 25.18 -2.07 -11.86
C GLN A 436 25.47 -2.92 -13.12
N GLN A 437 24.56 -3.77 -13.59
CA GLN A 437 24.78 -4.62 -14.77
C GLN A 437 24.14 -4.13 -16.08
N LEU A 438 23.35 -3.06 -16.03
CA LEU A 438 22.64 -2.49 -17.19
C LEU A 438 23.15 -1.07 -17.49
N THR A 439 24.47 -0.94 -17.66
CA THR A 439 25.07 0.21 -18.32
C THR A 439 24.55 0.30 -19.75
N THR A 440 24.30 1.52 -20.27
CA THR A 440 24.00 1.73 -21.69
C THR A 440 25.08 1.02 -22.50
N PRO A 441 24.77 0.04 -23.37
CA PRO A 441 25.76 -0.86 -23.87
C PRO A 441 26.31 -0.17 -25.11
N TYR A 442 27.59 0.17 -25.03
CA TYR A 442 28.26 0.80 -26.16
C TYR A 442 28.67 -0.29 -27.13
N ARG A 443 28.34 -0.09 -28.40
CA ARG A 443 28.91 -0.90 -29.48
C ARG A 443 30.32 -0.39 -29.76
N ARG A 444 31.30 -1.25 -29.60
CA ARG A 444 32.69 -1.00 -30.01
C ARG A 444 32.95 -1.72 -31.32
N LEU A 445 33.69 -1.08 -32.22
CA LEU A 445 34.17 -1.75 -33.42
C LEU A 445 34.95 -3.00 -33.02
N ASP A 446 34.57 -4.14 -33.58
CA ASP A 446 35.26 -5.41 -33.38
C ASP A 446 36.19 -5.68 -34.57
N HIS A 447 35.65 -5.65 -35.79
CA HIS A 447 36.39 -5.82 -37.04
C HIS A 447 35.80 -4.91 -38.13
N PHE A 448 36.61 -4.53 -39.10
CA PHE A 448 36.12 -3.94 -40.35
C PHE A 448 36.82 -4.53 -41.57
N TRP A 449 36.12 -4.50 -42.70
CA TRP A 449 36.63 -4.95 -43.99
C TRP A 449 36.51 -3.82 -45.00
N LEU A 450 37.52 -3.66 -45.83
CA LEU A 450 37.47 -2.77 -46.99
C LEU A 450 37.38 -3.60 -48.26
N MET A 451 36.38 -3.30 -49.09
CA MET A 451 36.29 -3.78 -50.46
C MET A 451 36.49 -2.61 -51.40
N VAL A 452 37.37 -2.80 -52.38
CA VAL A 452 37.78 -1.76 -53.33
C VAL A 452 37.49 -2.26 -54.72
N THR A 453 36.62 -1.57 -55.44
CA THR A 453 36.28 -1.85 -56.84
C THR A 453 36.68 -0.68 -57.72
N GLU A 454 36.82 -0.93 -59.02
CA GLU A 454 37.02 0.14 -60.00
C GLU A 454 35.78 1.05 -60.08
N ALA A 455 35.98 2.36 -60.20
CA ALA A 455 34.91 3.33 -60.40
C ALA A 455 35.08 4.06 -61.74
N PRO A 456 33.99 4.49 -62.40
CA PRO A 456 34.09 5.26 -63.63
C PRO A 456 34.87 6.57 -63.41
N GLY A 457 35.89 6.81 -64.24
CA GLY A 457 36.66 8.06 -64.25
C GLY A 457 38.01 8.05 -63.50
N ASN A 458 38.86 7.03 -63.70
CA ASN A 458 40.20 6.90 -63.09
C ASN A 458 40.20 6.96 -61.54
N GLY A 459 39.13 6.44 -60.93
CA GLY A 459 38.96 6.40 -59.49
C GLY A 459 38.59 5.01 -58.99
N TYR A 460 38.39 4.92 -57.67
CA TYR A 460 38.01 3.70 -56.97
C TYR A 460 36.70 3.92 -56.23
N SER A 461 35.91 2.86 -56.08
CA SER A 461 34.75 2.83 -55.19
C SER A 461 35.11 1.95 -54.01
N VAL A 462 35.11 2.53 -52.81
CA VAL A 462 35.43 1.82 -51.59
C VAL A 462 34.16 1.61 -50.80
N ARG A 463 33.98 0.39 -50.30
CA ARG A 463 32.91 0.06 -49.36
C ARG A 463 33.49 -0.55 -48.11
N ALA A 464 33.06 -0.03 -46.97
CA ALA A 464 33.44 -0.56 -45.67
C ALA A 464 32.33 -1.47 -45.14
N PHE A 465 32.75 -2.59 -44.54
CA PHE A 465 31.88 -3.44 -43.75
C PHE A 465 32.41 -3.45 -42.32
N SER A 466 31.55 -3.50 -41.31
CA SER A 466 32.00 -3.56 -39.93
C SER A 466 31.16 -4.50 -39.08
N ARG A 467 31.82 -5.14 -38.12
CA ARG A 467 31.22 -5.84 -37.01
C ARG A 467 31.45 -5.06 -35.73
N PHE A 468 30.46 -5.03 -34.86
CA PHE A 468 30.58 -4.42 -33.54
C PHE A 468 30.41 -5.46 -32.45
N ARG A 469 31.08 -5.29 -31.32
CA ARG A 469 30.84 -6.05 -30.10
C ARG A 469 30.32 -5.14 -29.00
N PHE A 470 29.52 -5.66 -28.09
CA PHE A 470 29.20 -4.92 -26.87
C PHE A 470 30.35 -5.01 -25.88
N ASP A 471 30.74 -3.87 -25.32
CA ASP A 471 31.72 -3.81 -24.25
C ASP A 471 30.97 -3.72 -22.91
N ASP A 472 31.22 -4.68 -22.01
CA ASP A 472 30.63 -4.70 -20.67
C ASP A 472 31.30 -3.68 -19.72
N ASN A 473 32.39 -3.03 -20.18
CA ASN A 473 33.13 -2.05 -19.41
C ASN A 473 32.60 -0.62 -19.66
N PRO A 474 31.81 -0.03 -18.75
CA PRO A 474 31.34 1.35 -18.89
C PRO A 474 32.47 2.38 -18.97
N ASP A 475 33.65 2.05 -18.43
CA ASP A 475 34.80 2.96 -18.39
C ASP A 475 35.47 3.11 -19.75
N ILE A 476 35.33 2.17 -20.70
CA ILE A 476 36.03 2.24 -22.00
C ILE A 476 35.36 3.23 -22.96
N GLY A 477 34.03 3.26 -23.03
CA GLY A 477 33.31 4.28 -23.80
C GLY A 477 33.58 5.70 -23.27
N TRP A 478 33.86 5.79 -21.98
CA TRP A 478 34.27 7.01 -21.30
C TRP A 478 35.76 7.33 -21.48
N GLN A 479 36.67 6.35 -21.48
CA GLN A 479 38.10 6.50 -21.76
C GLN A 479 38.37 6.87 -23.23
N LEU A 480 37.60 6.34 -24.18
CA LEU A 480 37.64 6.77 -25.57
C LEU A 480 37.11 8.20 -25.73
N ARG A 481 36.08 8.60 -24.97
CA ARG A 481 35.66 10.02 -24.88
C ARG A 481 36.72 10.89 -24.21
N GLN A 482 37.43 10.42 -23.19
CA GLN A 482 38.55 11.13 -22.57
C GLN A 482 39.72 11.33 -23.54
N GLN A 483 40.06 10.30 -24.31
CA GLN A 483 41.09 10.37 -25.36
C GLN A 483 40.68 11.31 -26.51
N LEU A 484 39.38 11.41 -26.81
CA LEU A 484 38.85 12.28 -27.87
C LEU A 484 38.52 13.71 -27.39
N LEU A 485 38.26 13.94 -26.10
CA LEU A 485 37.80 15.22 -25.54
C LEU A 485 38.79 15.90 -24.59
N GLY A 486 39.85 15.22 -24.14
CA GLY A 486 40.92 15.80 -23.32
C GLY A 486 40.47 16.38 -21.97
N ASN A 487 40.42 15.56 -20.91
CA ASN A 487 40.17 15.97 -19.50
C ASN A 487 39.24 17.21 -19.33
N PRO A 488 37.96 17.10 -19.72
CA PRO A 488 37.09 18.26 -19.85
C PRO A 488 36.84 18.94 -18.50
N ALA A 489 36.65 20.25 -18.53
CA ALA A 489 36.26 20.99 -17.34
C ALA A 489 34.80 20.70 -16.98
N ILE A 490 34.54 20.10 -15.81
CA ILE A 490 33.21 19.64 -15.39
C ILE A 490 32.65 20.54 -14.29
N LEU A 491 31.43 21.05 -14.46
CA LEU A 491 30.67 21.70 -13.40
C LEU A 491 29.52 20.78 -12.95
N VAL A 492 29.33 20.65 -11.63
CA VAL A 492 28.23 19.85 -11.05
C VAL A 492 27.32 20.77 -10.27
N LEU A 493 26.04 20.81 -10.65
CA LEU A 493 24.99 21.56 -9.96
C LEU A 493 24.30 20.69 -8.90
N PRO A 494 23.73 21.30 -7.83
CA PRO A 494 22.86 20.59 -6.91
C PRO A 494 21.64 20.00 -7.63
N ALA A 495 21.21 18.81 -7.24
CA ALA A 495 19.95 18.27 -7.75
C ALA A 495 18.77 19.02 -7.11
N SER A 496 17.81 19.45 -7.93
CA SER A 496 16.59 20.12 -7.47
C SER A 496 15.50 19.12 -7.10
N SER A 497 14.59 19.46 -6.20
CA SER A 497 13.34 18.70 -6.05
C SER A 497 12.49 18.85 -7.33
N GLU A 498 11.44 18.03 -7.50
CA GLU A 498 10.41 18.29 -8.54
C GLU A 498 9.82 19.71 -8.49
N GLN A 499 9.88 20.38 -7.34
CA GLN A 499 9.40 21.74 -7.14
C GLN A 499 10.44 22.81 -7.51
N GLY A 500 11.66 22.40 -7.89
CA GLY A 500 12.77 23.30 -8.23
C GLY A 500 13.66 23.69 -7.06
N ASP A 501 13.36 23.23 -5.84
CA ASP A 501 14.10 23.63 -4.63
C ASP A 501 15.42 22.86 -4.49
N ILE A 502 16.51 23.58 -4.19
CA ILE A 502 17.76 22.96 -3.75
C ILE A 502 17.61 22.59 -2.27
N THR A 503 17.64 21.29 -2.00
CA THR A 503 17.58 20.79 -0.62
C THR A 503 18.96 20.39 -0.11
N PRO A 504 19.13 20.22 1.22
CA PRO A 504 20.34 19.63 1.78
C PRO A 504 20.73 18.31 1.10
N PHE A 505 19.74 17.53 0.66
CA PHE A 505 19.97 16.31 -0.11
C PHE A 505 20.54 16.58 -1.50
N GLY A 506 19.99 17.54 -2.25
CA GLY A 506 20.51 17.92 -3.56
C GLY A 506 21.98 18.37 -3.52
N GLU A 507 22.35 19.09 -2.46
CA GLU A 507 23.71 19.54 -2.20
C GLU A 507 24.63 18.40 -1.73
N GLN A 508 24.14 17.51 -0.86
CA GLN A 508 24.85 16.31 -0.46
C GLN A 508 25.15 15.40 -1.66
N LEU A 509 24.16 15.21 -2.54
CA LEU A 509 24.31 14.44 -3.77
C LEU A 509 25.36 15.07 -4.69
N ARG A 510 25.36 16.40 -4.84
CA ARG A 510 26.39 17.14 -5.59
C ARG A 510 27.79 16.85 -5.06
N GLN A 511 27.98 16.92 -3.74
CA GLN A 511 29.27 16.67 -3.10
C GLN A 511 29.73 15.21 -3.28
N GLN A 512 28.81 14.26 -3.11
CA GLN A 512 29.08 12.84 -3.36
C GLN A 512 29.48 12.60 -4.82
N LEU A 513 28.75 13.20 -5.77
CA LEU A 513 29.06 13.07 -7.19
C LEU A 513 30.44 13.68 -7.51
N GLN A 514 30.74 14.87 -6.99
CA GLN A 514 32.07 15.48 -7.16
C GLN A 514 33.18 14.60 -6.61
N GLN A 515 32.98 13.97 -5.45
CA GLN A 515 33.97 13.04 -4.89
C GLN A 515 34.14 11.79 -5.75
N GLN A 516 33.04 11.22 -6.24
CA GLN A 516 33.10 10.06 -7.15
C GLN A 516 33.83 10.40 -8.45
N LEU A 517 33.52 11.55 -9.07
CA LEU A 517 34.21 12.01 -10.28
C LEU A 517 35.72 12.17 -10.03
N ARG A 518 36.13 12.77 -8.90
CA ARG A 518 37.56 12.85 -8.52
C ARG A 518 38.20 11.46 -8.39
N ASN A 519 37.51 10.53 -7.72
CA ASN A 519 38.00 9.17 -7.55
C ASN A 519 38.14 8.43 -8.88
N SER A 520 37.29 8.75 -9.87
CA SER A 520 37.37 8.26 -11.26
C SER A 520 38.44 8.95 -12.12
N GLY A 521 39.27 9.82 -11.54
CA GLY A 521 40.34 10.53 -12.25
C GLY A 521 39.93 11.85 -12.91
N LEU A 522 38.69 12.32 -12.71
CA LEU A 522 38.21 13.62 -13.19
C LEU A 522 38.56 14.73 -12.19
N ALA A 523 39.81 15.18 -12.25
CA ALA A 523 40.28 16.23 -11.36
C ALA A 523 39.83 17.64 -11.78
N ASN A 524 39.43 17.85 -13.05
CA ASN A 524 39.09 19.17 -13.60
C ASN A 524 37.65 19.62 -13.26
N LEU A 525 37.30 19.56 -11.97
CA LEU A 525 36.00 20.03 -11.48
C LEU A 525 36.03 21.54 -11.23
N ARG A 526 35.12 22.27 -11.87
CA ARG A 526 34.95 23.71 -11.67
C ARG A 526 34.14 23.99 -10.39
N PRO A 527 34.52 25.01 -9.61
CA PRO A 527 33.72 25.45 -8.47
C PRO A 527 32.39 26.02 -8.95
N LEU A 528 31.34 25.86 -8.13
CA LEU A 528 30.03 26.44 -8.40
C LEU A 528 30.13 27.98 -8.36
N PRO A 529 29.84 28.70 -9.46
CA PRO A 529 29.85 30.16 -9.45
C PRO A 529 28.80 30.71 -8.47
N THR A 530 29.14 31.75 -7.71
CA THR A 530 28.22 32.38 -6.74
C THR A 530 26.85 32.76 -7.32
N PRO A 531 26.75 33.33 -8.55
CA PRO A 531 25.45 33.65 -9.15
C PRO A 531 24.57 32.42 -9.43
N LEU A 532 25.19 31.25 -9.70
CA LEU A 532 24.47 29.99 -9.92
C LEU A 532 23.97 29.37 -8.62
N LYS A 533 24.51 29.78 -7.47
CA LYS A 533 23.96 29.40 -6.17
C LYS A 533 22.62 30.08 -5.90
N GLU A 534 22.34 31.19 -6.59
CA GLU A 534 21.15 32.04 -6.43
C GLU A 534 20.13 31.84 -7.56
N LEU A 535 20.57 31.38 -8.74
CA LEU A 535 19.70 31.01 -9.87
C LEU A 535 19.06 29.64 -9.63
N LEU A 536 17.96 29.67 -8.89
CA LEU A 536 17.09 28.54 -8.56
C LEU A 536 16.16 28.23 -9.75
N MET A 537 16.63 27.45 -10.72
CA MET A 537 15.77 26.94 -11.80
C MET A 537 15.74 25.41 -11.81
N PRO A 538 14.56 24.80 -12.04
CA PRO A 538 14.45 23.36 -12.22
C PRO A 538 15.31 22.90 -13.39
N ALA A 539 15.86 21.69 -13.30
CA ALA A 539 16.70 21.07 -14.32
C ALA A 539 15.89 20.65 -15.56
N THR A 540 15.28 21.61 -16.25
CA THR A 540 14.59 21.41 -17.52
C THR A 540 15.49 21.85 -18.68
N ALA A 541 15.25 21.32 -19.87
CA ALA A 541 15.95 21.77 -21.09
C ALA A 541 15.77 23.27 -21.32
N GLU A 542 14.64 23.85 -20.87
CA GLU A 542 14.31 25.26 -20.97
C GLU A 542 15.22 26.15 -20.10
N ALA A 543 15.64 25.68 -18.93
CA ALA A 543 16.58 26.40 -18.06
C ALA A 543 17.97 26.60 -18.69
N PHE A 544 18.34 25.78 -19.70
CA PHE A 544 19.60 25.94 -20.46
C PHE A 544 19.53 26.96 -21.58
N SER A 545 18.32 27.40 -21.92
CA SER A 545 18.06 28.55 -22.78
C SER A 545 18.14 29.86 -22.01
N ASP A 546 18.16 29.81 -20.67
CA ASP A 546 18.25 31.00 -19.85
C ASP A 546 19.61 31.70 -20.04
N PRO A 547 19.63 32.98 -20.46
CA PRO A 547 20.86 33.73 -20.71
C PRO A 547 21.78 33.81 -19.49
N THR A 548 21.21 33.79 -18.29
CA THR A 548 21.95 33.85 -17.02
C THR A 548 22.65 32.53 -16.74
N MET A 549 21.98 31.41 -17.01
CA MET A 549 22.58 30.07 -16.95
C MET A 549 23.74 29.94 -17.96
N GLN A 550 23.54 30.40 -19.20
CA GLN A 550 24.61 30.38 -20.22
C GLN A 550 25.79 31.25 -19.84
N THR A 551 25.54 32.46 -19.35
CA THR A 551 26.58 33.37 -18.90
C THR A 551 27.38 32.77 -17.74
N ALA A 552 26.70 32.09 -16.81
CA ALA A 552 27.35 31.46 -15.67
C ALA A 552 28.15 30.21 -16.06
N LEU A 553 27.67 29.43 -17.03
CA LEU A 553 28.42 28.31 -17.63
C LEU A 553 29.67 28.78 -18.35
N GLN A 554 29.55 29.80 -19.21
CA GLN A 554 30.69 30.42 -19.89
C GLN A 554 31.73 30.95 -18.89
N ARG A 555 31.29 31.64 -17.82
CA ARG A 555 32.18 32.14 -16.76
C ARG A 555 32.85 31.03 -15.96
N SER A 556 32.19 29.89 -15.78
CA SER A 556 32.78 28.74 -15.08
C SER A 556 33.89 28.07 -15.88
N GLY A 557 33.97 28.32 -17.19
CA GLY A 557 34.90 27.63 -18.09
C GLY A 557 34.69 26.12 -18.09
N ALA A 558 33.47 25.67 -17.84
CA ALA A 558 33.09 24.26 -17.86
C ALA A 558 32.63 23.87 -19.27
N GLU A 559 33.17 22.75 -19.75
CA GLU A 559 32.82 22.14 -21.03
C GLU A 559 31.70 21.12 -20.86
N VAL A 560 31.55 20.57 -19.65
CA VAL A 560 30.50 19.62 -19.29
C VAL A 560 29.78 20.12 -18.04
N LEU A 561 28.45 20.09 -18.08
CA LEU A 561 27.59 20.34 -16.93
C LEU A 561 26.88 19.05 -16.53
N ILE A 562 26.89 18.75 -15.23
CA ILE A 562 26.04 17.72 -14.64
C ILE A 562 25.01 18.42 -13.75
N ASN A 563 23.73 18.18 -14.01
CA ASN A 563 22.65 18.65 -13.16
C ASN A 563 21.67 17.49 -12.90
N GLY A 564 20.66 17.73 -12.09
CA GLY A 564 19.63 16.73 -11.88
C GLY A 564 18.42 17.25 -11.14
N SER A 565 17.41 16.38 -11.09
CA SER A 565 16.26 16.52 -10.22
C SER A 565 16.08 15.26 -9.40
N TYR A 566 15.28 15.32 -8.34
CA TYR A 566 14.86 14.12 -7.62
C TYR A 566 13.42 14.23 -7.14
N GLN A 567 12.75 13.08 -7.09
CA GLN A 567 11.42 12.91 -6.55
C GLN A 567 11.49 11.98 -5.35
N THR A 568 10.80 12.34 -4.27
CA THR A 568 10.63 11.44 -3.14
C THR A 568 9.39 10.58 -3.41
N THR A 569 9.57 9.27 -3.46
CA THR A 569 8.47 8.30 -3.64
C THR A 569 7.61 8.24 -2.38
N PRO A 570 6.37 7.72 -2.47
CA PRO A 570 5.51 7.53 -1.31
C PRO A 570 6.12 6.64 -0.21
N GLU A 571 7.06 5.78 -0.56
CA GLU A 571 7.79 4.89 0.34
C GLU A 571 8.99 5.58 1.02
N GLY A 572 9.26 6.85 0.70
CA GLY A 572 10.37 7.64 1.24
C GLY A 572 11.66 7.56 0.42
N SER A 573 11.77 6.59 -0.50
CA SER A 573 12.90 6.48 -1.44
C SER A 573 13.00 7.73 -2.31
N ARG A 574 14.19 8.11 -2.77
CA ARG A 574 14.38 9.24 -3.69
C ARG A 574 14.78 8.74 -5.06
N VAL A 575 13.95 8.94 -6.07
CA VAL A 575 14.32 8.73 -7.47
C VAL A 575 15.06 9.97 -7.95
N VAL A 576 16.33 9.83 -8.27
CA VAL A 576 17.18 10.90 -8.78
C VAL A 576 17.31 10.74 -10.28
N TRP A 577 17.15 11.83 -11.02
CA TRP A 577 17.49 11.96 -12.44
C TRP A 577 18.68 12.89 -12.57
N LEU A 578 19.77 12.40 -13.14
CA LEU A 578 20.96 13.19 -13.47
C LEU A 578 21.06 13.34 -14.98
N ALA A 579 21.32 14.55 -15.46
CA ALA A 579 21.55 14.83 -16.88
C ALA A 579 22.95 15.41 -17.09
N TRP A 580 23.57 15.00 -18.19
CA TRP A 580 24.91 15.43 -18.61
C TRP A 580 24.79 16.26 -19.87
N HIS A 581 25.31 17.48 -19.85
CA HIS A 581 25.25 18.43 -20.96
C HIS A 581 26.67 18.82 -21.38
N ILE A 582 26.91 18.96 -22.69
CA ILE A 582 28.10 19.66 -23.19
C ILE A 582 27.74 21.14 -23.35
N ALA A 583 28.70 22.03 -23.15
CA ALA A 583 28.63 23.46 -23.39
C ALA A 583 28.29 23.79 -24.86
N GLN A 584 27.03 23.58 -25.25
CA GLN A 584 26.34 23.90 -26.52
C GLN A 584 24.90 23.32 -26.55
N GLN A 585 24.25 23.18 -25.38
CA GLN A 585 22.84 22.75 -25.23
C GLN A 585 22.50 21.31 -25.67
N ARG A 586 23.49 20.44 -25.93
CA ARG A 586 23.20 19.04 -26.30
C ARG A 586 23.25 18.12 -25.07
N LEU A 587 22.11 17.51 -24.76
CA LEU A 587 22.03 16.42 -23.77
C LEU A 587 22.86 15.24 -24.28
N LEU A 588 23.87 14.83 -23.51
CA LEU A 588 24.69 13.66 -23.82
C LEU A 588 24.03 12.37 -23.37
N THR A 589 23.47 12.38 -22.15
CA THR A 589 22.86 11.22 -21.50
C THR A 589 22.07 11.67 -20.28
N GLN A 590 21.13 10.83 -19.86
CA GLN A 590 20.35 10.99 -18.64
C GLN A 590 20.37 9.65 -17.88
N LEU A 591 20.59 9.71 -16.58
CA LEU A 591 20.66 8.55 -15.70
C LEU A 591 19.59 8.70 -14.61
N SER A 592 18.81 7.65 -14.37
CA SER A 592 17.87 7.60 -13.25
C SER A 592 18.29 6.53 -12.25
N ALA A 593 18.21 6.84 -10.96
CA ALA A 593 18.53 5.90 -9.89
C ALA A 593 17.59 6.11 -8.69
N ALA A 594 17.05 5.02 -8.14
CA ALA A 594 16.34 5.05 -6.88
C ALA A 594 17.35 4.92 -5.73
N ILE A 595 17.48 5.96 -4.91
CA ILE A 595 18.32 5.98 -3.72
C ILE A 595 17.41 5.72 -2.51
N PRO A 596 17.50 4.56 -1.85
CA PRO A 596 16.82 4.34 -0.58
C PRO A 596 17.41 5.31 0.45
N THR A 597 16.58 6.17 1.02
CA THR A 597 16.97 7.05 2.12
C THR A 597 16.85 6.27 3.43
N PRO A 598 17.80 6.42 4.37
CA PRO A 598 17.56 6.05 5.75
C PRO A 598 16.34 6.87 6.21
N VAL A 599 15.34 6.19 6.76
CA VAL A 599 14.07 6.80 7.20
C VAL A 599 14.34 7.73 8.38
N GLU A 600 14.78 8.94 8.11
CA GLU A 600 14.84 10.01 9.09
C GLU A 600 13.58 10.89 8.96
N SER A 601 12.75 10.78 10.00
CA SER A 601 11.53 11.53 10.30
C SER A 601 10.26 11.15 9.50
N GLY A 602 9.24 10.70 10.24
CA GLY A 602 7.92 10.36 9.71
C GLY A 602 7.14 11.52 9.10
N SER A 603 7.60 12.78 9.17
CA SER A 603 6.91 13.92 8.54
C SER A 603 7.07 13.95 7.01
N ALA A 604 8.21 13.52 6.49
CA ALA A 604 8.48 13.50 5.04
C ALA A 604 7.58 12.50 4.30
N THR A 605 7.36 11.31 4.89
CA THR A 605 6.48 10.27 4.34
C THR A 605 5.00 10.66 4.38
N LEU A 606 4.59 11.49 5.34
CA LEU A 606 3.21 12.00 5.42
C LEU A 606 2.93 13.05 4.37
N ASN A 607 3.89 13.96 4.15
CA ASN A 607 3.80 14.96 3.08
C ASN A 607 3.77 14.32 1.69
N SER A 608 4.42 13.16 1.47
CA SER A 608 4.33 12.44 0.20
C SER A 608 2.94 11.85 -0.07
N TYR A 609 2.27 11.27 0.94
CA TYR A 609 0.89 10.78 0.76
C TYR A 609 -0.11 11.92 0.52
N ARG A 610 0.04 13.03 1.25
CA ARG A 610 -0.76 14.25 1.03
C ARG A 610 -0.58 14.78 -0.40
N THR A 611 0.68 14.91 -0.84
CA THR A 611 1.01 15.37 -2.20
C THR A 611 0.43 14.42 -3.26
N ALA A 612 0.50 13.11 -3.05
CA ALA A 612 -0.04 12.14 -3.99
C ALA A 612 -1.58 12.22 -4.11
N LEU A 613 -2.29 12.47 -3.01
CA LEU A 613 -3.74 12.70 -3.02
C LEU A 613 -4.10 13.99 -3.77
N ILE A 614 -3.38 15.08 -3.51
CA ILE A 614 -3.55 16.38 -4.21
C ILE A 614 -3.34 16.19 -5.71
N ARG A 615 -2.20 15.59 -6.10
CA ARG A 615 -1.85 15.40 -7.51
C ARG A 615 -2.89 14.53 -8.23
N ARG A 616 -3.44 13.52 -7.55
CA ARG A 616 -4.53 12.69 -8.09
C ARG A 616 -5.81 13.52 -8.30
N ALA A 617 -6.19 14.37 -7.34
CA ALA A 617 -7.35 15.26 -7.47
C ALA A 617 -7.19 16.26 -8.63
N GLU A 618 -5.97 16.78 -8.84
CA GLU A 618 -5.67 17.74 -9.92
C GLU A 618 -5.58 17.08 -11.30
N SER A 619 -5.09 15.84 -11.37
CA SER A 619 -4.83 15.14 -12.64
C SER A 619 -6.09 14.74 -13.43
N ARG A 620 -7.26 14.68 -12.78
CA ARG A 620 -8.52 14.29 -13.42
C ARG A 620 -9.50 15.45 -13.40
N ARG A 621 -9.98 15.86 -14.57
CA ARG A 621 -11.17 16.73 -14.63
C ARG A 621 -12.36 15.95 -14.07
N THR A 622 -12.77 16.26 -12.84
CA THR A 622 -13.92 15.61 -12.20
C THR A 622 -15.22 16.29 -12.64
N PRO A 623 -16.25 15.51 -13.02
CA PRO A 623 -17.64 15.98 -13.12
C PRO A 623 -18.14 16.63 -11.83
N THR A 624 -17.62 16.18 -10.68
CA THR A 624 -17.88 16.77 -9.38
C THR A 624 -17.14 18.11 -9.23
N GLN A 625 -17.85 19.18 -8.88
CA GLN A 625 -17.26 20.50 -8.59
C GLN A 625 -17.52 20.89 -7.14
N ILE A 626 -16.52 21.50 -6.50
CA ILE A 626 -16.66 22.06 -5.15
C ILE A 626 -16.20 23.51 -5.11
N THR A 627 -16.92 24.36 -4.39
CA THR A 627 -16.55 25.75 -4.12
C THR A 627 -16.77 26.09 -2.66
N LEU A 628 -16.06 27.12 -2.20
CA LEU A 628 -16.22 27.67 -0.87
C LEU A 628 -17.05 28.96 -0.91
N ASN A 629 -17.68 29.29 0.22
CA ASN A 629 -18.48 30.50 0.35
C ASN A 629 -17.69 31.80 0.18
N LYS A 630 -16.39 31.79 0.49
CA LYS A 630 -15.48 32.87 0.14
C LYS A 630 -14.62 32.48 -1.05
N LEU A 631 -14.72 33.26 -2.13
CA LEU A 631 -13.89 33.10 -3.33
C LEU A 631 -12.39 33.24 -3.03
N SER A 632 -12.02 34.06 -2.05
CA SER A 632 -10.63 34.22 -1.62
C SER A 632 -10.07 32.98 -0.92
N GLY A 633 -10.93 32.08 -0.43
CA GLY A 633 -10.52 30.97 0.43
C GLY A 633 -9.87 31.41 1.75
N HIS A 634 -9.98 32.70 2.13
CA HIS A 634 -9.32 33.25 3.32
C HIS A 634 -10.33 33.45 4.45
N TYR A 635 -10.07 32.84 5.60
CA TYR A 635 -10.95 32.82 6.77
C TYR A 635 -10.24 33.30 8.03
N CYS A 636 -11.00 33.92 8.92
CA CYS A 636 -10.54 34.25 10.26
C CYS A 636 -10.72 33.10 11.23
N ARG A 637 -9.99 33.15 12.34
CA ARG A 637 -10.12 32.16 13.41
C ARG A 637 -11.58 32.08 13.89
N GLY A 638 -12.13 30.87 13.87
CA GLY A 638 -13.50 30.58 14.29
C GLY A 638 -14.57 31.00 13.28
N GLU A 639 -14.17 31.50 12.11
CA GLU A 639 -15.11 31.88 11.06
C GLU A 639 -15.79 30.65 10.45
N GLU A 640 -17.05 30.83 10.06
CA GLU A 640 -17.86 29.78 9.46
C GLU A 640 -17.58 29.62 7.97
N ALA A 641 -17.35 28.38 7.56
CA ALA A 641 -17.22 27.97 6.17
C ALA A 641 -18.38 27.05 5.77
N TRP A 642 -18.73 27.08 4.49
CA TRP A 642 -19.54 26.03 3.87
C TRP A 642 -19.02 25.70 2.47
N VAL A 643 -19.20 24.44 2.09
CA VAL A 643 -18.79 23.88 0.81
C VAL A 643 -20.03 23.70 -0.06
N ASP A 644 -20.06 24.38 -1.19
CA ASP A 644 -21.03 24.13 -2.26
C ASP A 644 -20.51 22.98 -3.13
N ILE A 645 -21.31 21.92 -3.30
CA ILE A 645 -20.96 20.73 -4.07
C ILE A 645 -21.95 20.59 -5.22
N ARG A 646 -21.44 20.43 -6.45
CA ARG A 646 -22.25 20.17 -7.65
C ARG A 646 -21.93 18.80 -8.20
N LEU A 647 -22.98 17.99 -8.35
CA LEU A 647 -22.93 16.64 -8.89
C LEU A 647 -23.67 16.56 -10.22
N THR A 648 -23.07 15.86 -11.19
CA THR A 648 -23.70 15.58 -12.49
C THR A 648 -24.50 14.28 -12.49
N GLU A 649 -24.19 13.35 -11.59
CA GLU A 649 -24.87 12.06 -11.43
C GLU A 649 -24.94 11.65 -9.94
N PRO A 650 -25.84 10.73 -9.56
CA PRO A 650 -25.96 10.32 -8.16
C PRO A 650 -24.74 9.57 -7.62
N ARG A 651 -24.18 10.01 -6.48
CA ARG A 651 -22.92 9.48 -5.90
C ARG A 651 -22.91 9.45 -4.37
N TYR A 652 -22.08 8.57 -3.80
CA TYR A 652 -21.71 8.65 -2.38
C TYR A 652 -20.68 9.75 -2.19
N LEU A 653 -20.87 10.58 -1.16
CA LEU A 653 -19.97 11.69 -0.86
C LEU A 653 -19.31 11.48 0.49
N THR A 654 -17.99 11.70 0.53
CA THR A 654 -17.23 11.83 1.77
C THR A 654 -16.37 13.07 1.68
N LEU A 655 -16.55 14.01 2.61
CA LEU A 655 -15.76 15.22 2.69
C LEU A 655 -14.68 15.05 3.76
N LEU A 656 -13.42 15.24 3.41
CA LEU A 656 -12.31 15.17 4.34
C LEU A 656 -11.69 16.55 4.52
N THR A 657 -11.22 16.85 5.72
CA THR A 657 -10.28 17.96 5.96
C THR A 657 -8.87 17.40 5.99
N LEU A 658 -7.96 18.07 5.29
CA LEU A 658 -6.52 17.82 5.35
C LEU A 658 -5.89 18.99 6.09
N GLY A 659 -5.66 18.81 7.39
CA GLY A 659 -5.14 19.84 8.28
C GLY A 659 -3.68 20.21 7.99
N ALA A 660 -3.25 21.39 8.44
CA ALA A 660 -1.87 21.84 8.32
C ALA A 660 -0.89 20.97 9.13
N ASP A 661 -1.38 20.32 10.18
CA ASP A 661 -0.67 19.33 11.00
C ASP A 661 -0.71 17.89 10.43
N ASN A 662 -1.16 17.73 9.19
CA ASN A 662 -1.41 16.45 8.53
C ASN A 662 -2.51 15.59 9.18
N SER A 663 -3.36 16.18 10.02
CA SER A 663 -4.57 15.51 10.50
C SER A 663 -5.58 15.33 9.38
N VAL A 664 -6.35 14.24 9.47
CA VAL A 664 -7.47 13.95 8.55
C VAL A 664 -8.73 13.76 9.36
N THR A 665 -9.73 14.62 9.13
CA THR A 665 -11.04 14.48 9.76
C THR A 665 -12.10 14.28 8.70
N ARG A 666 -12.96 13.27 8.91
CA ARG A 666 -14.03 12.88 7.98
C ARG A 666 -15.36 13.50 8.35
N TYR A 667 -15.98 14.14 7.37
CA TYR A 667 -17.35 14.59 7.38
C TYR A 667 -18.13 13.77 6.35
N THR A 668 -19.32 13.32 6.73
CA THR A 668 -20.21 12.60 5.82
C THR A 668 -21.40 13.49 5.52
N PRO A 669 -21.44 14.20 4.37
CA PRO A 669 -22.62 14.97 3.97
C PRO A 669 -23.91 14.13 4.02
N ASN A 670 -23.81 12.83 3.75
CA ASN A 670 -24.90 11.85 3.74
C ASN A 670 -25.28 11.34 5.14
N ARG A 671 -24.91 12.00 6.24
CA ARG A 671 -24.95 11.42 7.60
C ARG A 671 -26.31 10.87 8.06
N LEU A 672 -27.42 11.46 7.59
CA LEU A 672 -28.77 10.97 7.92
C LEU A 672 -29.18 9.73 7.12
N GLN A 673 -28.50 9.47 6.00
CA GLN A 673 -28.76 8.35 5.09
C GLN A 673 -27.42 7.82 4.54
N PRO A 674 -26.52 7.28 5.40
CA PRO A 674 -25.15 6.93 5.03
C PRO A 674 -25.04 5.85 3.95
N SER A 675 -26.13 5.09 3.72
CA SER A 675 -26.25 4.07 2.68
C SER A 675 -26.84 4.59 1.36
N ARG A 676 -27.23 5.87 1.27
CA ARG A 676 -27.86 6.44 0.07
C ARG A 676 -26.89 7.35 -0.70
N ARG A 677 -26.95 7.25 -2.03
CA ARG A 677 -26.28 8.19 -2.94
C ARG A 677 -26.99 9.54 -2.92
N GLU A 678 -26.23 10.62 -2.88
CA GLU A 678 -26.76 11.97 -3.11
C GLU A 678 -27.20 12.09 -4.57
N PRO A 679 -28.35 12.70 -4.86
CA PRO A 679 -28.82 12.90 -6.22
C PRO A 679 -27.94 13.90 -6.99
N ALA A 680 -28.01 13.87 -8.32
CA ALA A 680 -27.41 14.90 -9.15
C ALA A 680 -28.03 16.28 -8.82
N GLY A 681 -27.21 17.32 -8.82
CA GLY A 681 -27.63 18.68 -8.47
C GLY A 681 -26.62 19.43 -7.61
N ALA A 682 -27.03 20.59 -7.11
CA ALA A 682 -26.26 21.40 -6.17
C ALA A 682 -26.71 21.12 -4.73
N LEU A 683 -25.75 20.94 -3.83
CA LEU A 683 -25.97 20.80 -2.39
C LEU A 683 -24.94 21.62 -1.61
N GLN A 684 -25.31 22.00 -0.38
CA GLN A 684 -24.43 22.74 0.51
C GLN A 684 -24.11 21.91 1.75
N PHE A 685 -22.85 21.95 2.18
CA PHE A 685 -22.41 21.34 3.42
C PHE A 685 -21.69 22.36 4.33
N PRO A 686 -22.15 22.56 5.58
CA PRO A 686 -23.38 22.01 6.17
C PRO A 686 -24.65 22.59 5.49
N PRO A 687 -25.79 21.88 5.52
CA PRO A 687 -27.04 22.37 4.93
C PRO A 687 -27.47 23.71 5.53
N ALA A 688 -27.97 24.63 4.70
CA ALA A 688 -28.38 25.98 5.13
C ALA A 688 -29.37 25.96 6.30
N ALA A 689 -30.34 25.03 6.30
CA ALA A 689 -31.31 24.86 7.38
C ALA A 689 -30.68 24.44 8.73
N TRP A 690 -29.53 23.78 8.70
CA TRP A 690 -28.81 23.37 9.91
C TRP A 690 -27.89 24.47 10.42
N ARG A 691 -27.26 25.20 9.51
CA ARG A 691 -26.47 26.41 9.82
C ARG A 691 -27.33 27.46 10.51
N SER A 692 -28.52 27.78 9.96
CA SER A 692 -29.43 28.77 10.53
C SER A 692 -29.99 28.39 11.91
N GLN A 693 -30.03 27.10 12.22
CA GLN A 693 -30.47 26.56 13.52
C GLN A 693 -29.29 26.32 14.48
N GLN A 694 -28.05 26.67 14.09
CA GLN A 694 -26.81 26.38 14.83
C GLN A 694 -26.67 24.90 15.24
N LYS A 695 -27.27 23.99 14.47
CA LYS A 695 -27.17 22.54 14.72
C LYS A 695 -25.87 21.95 14.19
N MET A 696 -25.29 22.58 13.17
CA MET A 696 -24.03 22.15 12.56
C MET A 696 -23.36 23.30 11.83
N ASN A 697 -22.19 23.71 12.31
CA ASN A 697 -21.37 24.75 11.69
C ASN A 697 -19.97 24.20 11.43
N LEU A 698 -19.39 24.55 10.28
CA LEU A 698 -18.01 24.24 9.94
C LEU A 698 -17.17 25.46 10.33
N THR A 699 -16.53 25.41 11.50
CA THR A 699 -15.70 26.51 12.02
C THR A 699 -14.24 26.18 11.83
N LEU A 700 -13.48 27.13 11.28
CA LEU A 700 -12.08 26.92 10.92
C LEU A 700 -11.14 27.52 11.96
N TYR A 701 -10.17 26.74 12.42
CA TYR A 701 -9.19 27.18 13.41
C TYR A 701 -7.77 26.96 12.90
N PRO A 702 -6.91 27.98 12.92
CA PRO A 702 -5.53 27.80 12.54
C PRO A 702 -4.75 27.08 13.65
N LEU A 703 -3.58 26.57 13.27
CA LEU A 703 -2.55 26.17 14.23
C LEU A 703 -2.16 27.38 15.08
N PRO A 704 -1.81 27.17 16.37
CA PRO A 704 -1.53 28.28 17.27
C PRO A 704 -0.46 29.24 16.73
N GLY A 705 -0.84 30.51 16.55
CA GLY A 705 0.08 31.61 16.25
C GLY A 705 0.62 31.70 14.82
N GLN A 706 0.05 30.96 13.86
CA GLN A 706 0.50 31.02 12.46
C GLN A 706 -0.66 30.91 11.47
N LEU A 707 -0.49 31.53 10.30
CA LEU A 707 -1.37 31.33 9.14
C LEU A 707 -1.31 29.86 8.71
N THR A 708 -2.46 29.19 8.61
CA THR A 708 -2.51 27.80 8.14
C THR A 708 -3.04 27.67 6.74
N HIS A 709 -2.47 26.72 5.99
CA HIS A 709 -2.93 26.32 4.67
C HIS A 709 -3.53 24.91 4.75
N GLU A 710 -4.83 24.83 4.52
CA GLU A 710 -5.61 23.61 4.72
C GLU A 710 -6.46 23.34 3.49
N GLN A 711 -6.96 22.11 3.39
CA GLN A 711 -7.69 21.67 2.21
C GLN A 711 -8.93 20.87 2.60
N PHE A 712 -10.01 21.08 1.87
CA PHE A 712 -11.10 20.12 1.81
C PHE A 712 -10.88 19.19 0.63
N LEU A 713 -10.94 17.88 0.88
CA LEU A 713 -10.90 16.83 -0.13
C LEU A 713 -12.28 16.15 -0.17
N LEU A 714 -13.03 16.37 -1.23
CA LEU A 714 -14.26 15.64 -1.51
C LEU A 714 -13.93 14.37 -2.29
N ILE A 715 -14.36 13.24 -1.76
CA ILE A 715 -14.34 11.94 -2.42
C ILE A 715 -15.77 11.66 -2.89
N SER A 716 -15.96 11.51 -4.20
CA SER A 716 -17.24 11.09 -4.78
C SER A 716 -17.09 9.74 -5.48
N SER A 717 -17.96 8.79 -5.16
CA SER A 717 -17.86 7.41 -5.67
C SER A 717 -19.22 6.83 -6.01
N ARG A 718 -19.22 5.87 -6.95
CA ARG A 718 -20.43 5.10 -7.28
C ARG A 718 -20.73 4.04 -6.22
N GLU A 719 -19.70 3.51 -5.58
CA GLU A 719 -19.82 2.54 -4.50
C GLU A 719 -19.54 3.18 -3.14
N LEU A 720 -20.13 2.64 -2.07
CA LEU A 720 -19.87 3.12 -0.73
C LEU A 720 -18.46 2.73 -0.32
N LEU A 721 -17.62 3.73 -0.05
CA LEU A 721 -16.25 3.50 0.43
C LEU A 721 -16.26 3.26 1.93
N ASP A 722 -15.64 2.17 2.37
CA ASP A 722 -15.38 1.96 3.79
C ASP A 722 -14.22 2.87 4.24
N LEU A 723 -14.59 3.94 4.94
CA LEU A 723 -13.68 4.91 5.57
C LEU A 723 -13.92 4.97 7.09
N SER A 724 -14.48 3.90 7.67
CA SER A 724 -14.92 3.84 9.07
C SER A 724 -13.83 4.14 10.10
N ASP A 725 -12.58 3.87 9.76
CA ASP A 725 -11.36 4.14 10.53
C ASP A 725 -10.91 5.60 10.51
N ILE A 726 -11.40 6.42 9.57
CA ILE A 726 -11.09 7.86 9.56
C ILE A 726 -12.00 8.54 10.59
N PRO A 727 -11.44 9.25 11.58
CA PRO A 727 -12.22 9.80 12.67
C PRO A 727 -13.21 10.85 12.18
N VAL A 728 -14.38 10.83 12.80
CA VAL A 728 -15.41 11.88 12.70
C VAL A 728 -15.14 12.92 13.80
N PRO A 729 -15.41 14.22 13.56
CA PRO A 729 -15.04 15.32 14.48
C PRO A 729 -15.59 15.17 15.89
N GLU A 730 -16.70 14.45 16.06
CA GLU A 730 -17.35 14.26 17.36
C GLU A 730 -16.63 13.29 18.29
N ALA A 731 -15.61 12.58 17.81
CA ALA A 731 -14.98 11.50 18.57
C ALA A 731 -13.56 11.79 19.10
N GLN A 732 -12.70 12.55 18.41
CA GLN A 732 -11.30 12.77 18.84
C GLN A 732 -10.67 14.05 18.27
N VAL A 733 -9.78 14.68 19.05
CA VAL A 733 -8.86 15.74 18.59
C VAL A 733 -7.63 15.07 17.97
N GLY A 734 -7.44 15.24 16.67
CA GLY A 734 -6.20 14.94 15.93
C GLY A 734 -5.99 13.47 15.52
N ALA A 735 -6.30 13.12 14.28
CA ALA A 735 -5.88 11.85 13.68
C ALA A 735 -4.40 11.91 13.26
N SER A 736 -3.59 10.93 13.66
CA SER A 736 -2.17 10.87 13.32
C SER A 736 -1.94 10.50 11.84
N GLY A 737 -0.74 10.73 11.32
CA GLY A 737 -0.38 10.49 9.93
C GLY A 737 -0.56 9.06 9.38
N THR A 738 -0.76 8.04 10.23
CA THR A 738 -1.16 6.70 9.77
C THR A 738 -2.44 6.71 8.93
N THR A 739 -3.33 7.67 9.18
CA THR A 739 -4.62 7.83 8.48
C THR A 739 -4.46 8.28 7.01
N LEU A 740 -3.46 9.12 6.68
CA LEU A 740 -3.21 9.55 5.29
C LEU A 740 -2.72 8.41 4.40
N ARG A 741 -1.83 7.57 4.93
CA ARG A 741 -1.33 6.39 4.23
C ARG A 741 -2.46 5.41 3.94
N GLN A 742 -3.28 5.11 4.95
CA GLN A 742 -4.42 4.19 4.81
C GLN A 742 -5.44 4.74 3.81
N LEU A 743 -5.76 6.04 3.88
CA LEU A 743 -6.64 6.71 2.92
C LEU A 743 -6.10 6.58 1.49
N TYR A 744 -4.82 6.88 1.26
CA TYR A 744 -4.19 6.75 -0.06
C TYR A 744 -4.24 5.31 -0.58
N GLN A 745 -3.88 4.34 0.26
CA GLN A 745 -3.90 2.91 -0.10
C GLN A 745 -5.30 2.39 -0.44
N ARG A 746 -6.35 2.88 0.24
CA ARG A 746 -7.74 2.50 -0.05
C ARG A 746 -8.27 3.13 -1.34
N LEU A 747 -7.84 4.34 -1.64
CA LEU A 747 -8.25 5.02 -2.87
C LEU A 747 -7.53 4.45 -4.10
N GLN A 748 -6.31 3.90 -3.95
CA GLN A 748 -5.53 3.36 -5.07
C GLN A 748 -6.28 2.29 -5.92
N PRO A 749 -6.91 1.25 -5.34
CA PRO A 749 -7.66 0.25 -6.11
C PRO A 749 -9.05 0.69 -6.58
N GLN A 750 -9.46 1.93 -6.30
CA GLN A 750 -10.80 2.44 -6.60
C GLN A 750 -10.75 3.42 -7.80
N PRO A 751 -10.78 2.92 -9.06
CA PRO A 751 -10.67 3.77 -10.24
C PRO A 751 -11.86 4.73 -10.42
N ASP A 752 -13.01 4.38 -9.86
CA ASP A 752 -14.27 5.13 -9.94
C ASP A 752 -14.43 6.20 -8.85
N ALA A 753 -13.49 6.26 -7.90
CA ALA A 753 -13.44 7.33 -6.90
C ALA A 753 -12.86 8.60 -7.52
N GLU A 754 -13.70 9.62 -7.64
CA GLU A 754 -13.32 10.97 -8.02
C GLU A 754 -12.88 11.76 -6.78
N LEU A 755 -11.82 12.55 -6.95
CA LEU A 755 -11.27 13.39 -5.91
C LEU A 755 -11.36 14.84 -6.38
N SER A 756 -12.07 15.68 -5.63
CA SER A 756 -12.12 17.12 -5.85
C SER A 756 -11.53 17.82 -4.64
N LEU A 757 -10.65 18.79 -4.85
CA LEU A 757 -9.93 19.46 -3.78
C LEU A 757 -10.13 20.97 -3.84
N ILE A 758 -10.29 21.60 -2.67
CA ILE A 758 -10.33 23.05 -2.53
C ILE A 758 -9.46 23.48 -1.35
N ALA A 759 -8.51 24.37 -1.62
CA ALA A 759 -7.61 24.92 -0.62
C ALA A 759 -8.22 26.16 0.04
N TYR A 760 -7.88 26.37 1.30
CA TYR A 760 -8.22 27.56 2.06
C TYR A 760 -7.10 27.94 3.02
N GLN A 761 -7.17 29.16 3.54
CA GLN A 761 -6.23 29.71 4.51
C GLN A 761 -6.99 30.21 5.74
N VAL A 762 -6.42 29.99 6.91
CA VAL A 762 -7.00 30.48 8.18
C VAL A 762 -5.99 31.37 8.88
N ASP A 763 -6.34 32.65 9.06
CA ASP A 763 -5.49 33.65 9.70
C ASP A 763 -5.82 33.75 11.21
N PRO A 764 -4.83 33.62 12.11
CA PRO A 764 -5.03 33.77 13.55
C PRO A 764 -5.23 35.22 14.02
N HIS A 765 -5.01 36.22 13.17
CA HIS A 765 -4.91 37.64 13.54
C HIS A 765 -5.96 38.57 12.93
N CYS A 766 -6.89 38.03 12.17
CA CYS A 766 -8.19 38.66 12.01
C CYS A 766 -9.17 38.12 13.08
#